data_AF-A0A3C1PFZ1-F1
#
_entry.id   AF-A0A3C1PFZ1-F1
#
_cell.length_a   1.000
_cell.length_b   1.000
_cell.length_c   1.000
_cell.angle_alpha   90.00
_cell.angle_beta   90.00
_cell.angle_gamma   90.00
#
_symmetry.space_group_name_H-M   'P 1'
#
loop_
_entity.id
_entity.type
_entity.pdbx_description
1 polymer ?
#
loop_
_entity_poly.entity_id
_entity_poly.type
_entity_poly.pdbx_seq_one_letter_code
_entity_poly.pdbx_strand_id
1 'polypeptide(L)'
;MSIFTLQSVKKEFGTKEILRDANFSLDATDKVGLIGTNGSGKSTLLKMIAGQESIDEGQLWVNPRAKVIYLPQQPNLDENLTVLEQIFADSGEQMHLIQEYEDLSHKLAKHPEDSQLLTRFSQVMQRMDATNAWELENKAKIILTKLGIEDFDTSIRQLSGGYRKRIALATALLVEPDVLLMDEPTNHLDAASVEWLQDYLKNYRGALLLITHDRYFLDQVTNRILELDRGDLFTHAGNYSYFLEKKAEAEDVAVSQQRKHRGVLRRELEWLQRGPKARSTKQKARIQRVEGLQDMEFKQVQGKVEISTPGRRIGKKVIELNHVSKSYDNRPLIQDFTYSFNPDDRLGIIGGNGVGKSTLLDMITGRIKPDEGILEIGSTIHIGYFDQHSEDLLAAMNENQRVIDYLKEVAEFVKIADGTQITASQMLERFLFPPNQQYSPLNKLSGGEKRRLFLLRVLMSAPNVLILDEPTNDLDVQTLSVLEDYLEDFNGCVIVVSHDRYFLDRTVEKIFAFESGGILRQYPGNYSVYLDYKKAEELELSRQGVKAEEKTLSAGTDSEKSQRYSWDKSGQRKLSSKEKREYEKLETKIAELEGKKAQLEQKLYHAPPGAVSKVQDLHQQVENIIIEIDNATERWLELAEIAASN
;
A
#
# COMPACT_ATOMS: atom_id res chain seq x y z
N MET A 1 9.68 18.86 22.36
CA MET A 1 9.42 20.25 21.94
C MET A 1 8.77 20.14 20.59
N SER A 2 7.56 20.67 20.44
CA SER A 2 6.83 20.61 19.18
C SER A 2 7.63 21.31 18.08
N ILE A 3 7.73 20.69 16.91
CA ILE A 3 8.36 21.30 15.74
C ILE A 3 7.39 22.29 15.09
N PHE A 4 6.10 21.93 15.04
CA PHE A 4 5.06 22.87 14.66
C PHE A 4 3.78 22.69 15.47
N THR A 5 2.98 23.75 15.51
CA THR A 5 1.70 23.78 16.22
C THR A 5 0.69 24.62 15.44
N LEU A 6 -0.47 24.02 15.19
CA LEU A 6 -1.68 24.63 14.66
C LEU A 6 -2.62 24.91 15.84
N GLN A 7 -3.04 26.16 16.00
CA GLN A 7 -4.01 26.57 17.02
C GLN A 7 -5.19 27.28 16.36
N SER A 8 -6.37 26.69 16.54
CA SER A 8 -7.65 27.15 16.00
C SER A 8 -7.60 27.62 14.56
N VAL A 9 -6.93 26.82 13.72
CA VAL A 9 -6.71 27.17 12.32
C VAL A 9 -7.99 26.93 11.51
N LYS A 10 -8.38 27.95 10.75
CA LYS A 10 -9.49 27.90 9.80
C LYS A 10 -9.02 28.15 8.38
N LYS A 11 -9.64 27.43 7.45
CA LYS A 11 -9.40 27.61 6.03
C LYS A 11 -10.70 27.44 5.25
N GLU A 12 -11.00 28.42 4.43
CA GLU A 12 -12.14 28.42 3.52
C GLU A 12 -11.65 28.53 2.07
N PHE A 13 -12.26 27.75 1.17
CA PHE A 13 -12.08 27.87 -0.27
C PHE A 13 -13.43 28.07 -0.94
N GLY A 14 -13.72 29.32 -1.32
CA GLY A 14 -15.00 29.69 -1.91
C GLY A 14 -16.14 29.46 -0.93
N THR A 15 -17.06 28.56 -1.25
CA THR A 15 -18.19 28.18 -0.36
C THR A 15 -17.92 26.92 0.45
N LYS A 16 -16.74 26.31 0.32
CA LYS A 16 -16.39 25.06 1.01
C LYS A 16 -15.43 25.37 2.16
N GLU A 17 -15.89 25.12 3.37
CA GLU A 17 -15.08 25.20 4.59
C GLU A 17 -14.20 23.94 4.66
N ILE A 18 -12.88 24.13 4.53
CA ILE A 18 -11.90 23.03 4.52
C ILE A 18 -11.49 22.66 5.95
N LEU A 19 -11.28 23.67 6.81
CA LEU A 19 -10.91 23.50 8.22
C LEU A 19 -11.68 24.51 9.07
N ARG A 20 -12.27 24.04 10.17
CA ARG A 20 -13.15 24.85 11.03
C ARG A 20 -12.51 25.37 12.31
N ASP A 21 -11.72 24.52 12.98
CA ASP A 21 -11.05 24.82 14.24
C ASP A 21 -9.95 23.77 14.50
N ALA A 22 -8.98 23.71 13.58
CA ALA A 22 -7.98 22.67 13.61
C ALA A 22 -6.91 22.95 14.67
N ASN A 23 -6.75 22.01 15.60
CA ASN A 23 -5.76 22.04 16.68
C ASN A 23 -4.87 20.81 16.58
N PHE A 24 -3.57 21.03 16.38
CA PHE A 24 -2.62 19.94 16.20
C PHE A 24 -1.19 20.36 16.50
N SER A 25 -0.40 19.47 17.09
CA SER A 25 1.03 19.67 17.32
C SER A 25 1.81 18.46 16.84
N LEU A 26 2.93 18.69 16.16
CA LEU A 26 3.85 17.62 15.75
C LEU A 26 5.14 17.70 16.55
N ASP A 27 5.51 16.60 17.19
CA ASP A 27 6.80 16.44 17.88
C ASP A 27 7.85 15.80 16.96
N ALA A 28 9.12 15.90 17.34
CA ALA A 28 10.26 15.48 16.51
C ALA A 28 10.31 14.00 16.13
N THR A 29 9.64 13.13 16.90
CA THR A 29 9.60 11.68 16.67
C THR A 29 8.24 11.19 16.19
N ASP A 30 7.30 12.10 15.95
CA ASP A 30 5.95 11.74 15.53
C ASP A 30 5.94 11.27 14.07
N LYS A 31 5.25 10.16 13.81
CA LYS A 31 5.02 9.62 12.47
C LYS A 31 3.52 9.57 12.24
N VAL A 32 3.01 10.61 11.60
CA VAL A 32 1.59 10.89 11.54
C VAL A 32 1.05 10.59 10.16
N GLY A 33 0.03 9.73 10.09
CA GLY A 33 -0.75 9.48 8.88
C GLY A 33 -1.97 10.40 8.83
N LEU A 34 -2.15 11.15 7.75
CA LEU A 34 -3.31 11.99 7.52
C LEU A 34 -4.29 11.28 6.56
N ILE A 35 -5.47 10.95 7.08
CA ILE A 35 -6.55 10.29 6.36
C ILE A 35 -7.79 11.18 6.31
N GLY A 36 -8.61 10.94 5.29
CA GLY A 36 -9.80 11.74 5.00
C GLY A 36 -10.28 11.49 3.58
N THR A 37 -11.54 11.84 3.33
CA THR A 37 -12.18 11.67 2.02
C THR A 37 -11.49 12.51 0.95
N ASN A 38 -11.63 12.13 -0.32
CA ASN A 38 -11.10 12.94 -1.41
C ASN A 38 -11.76 14.34 -1.43
N GLY A 39 -10.92 15.38 -1.57
CA GLY A 39 -11.36 16.76 -1.50
C GLY A 39 -11.73 17.26 -0.10
N SER A 40 -11.38 16.53 0.96
CA SER A 40 -11.48 17.00 2.36
C SER A 40 -10.48 18.11 2.70
N GLY A 41 -9.40 18.25 1.93
CA GLY A 41 -8.37 19.29 2.12
C GLY A 41 -7.04 18.80 2.69
N LYS A 42 -6.76 17.50 2.67
CA LYS A 42 -5.50 16.92 3.17
C LYS A 42 -4.25 17.57 2.55
N SER A 43 -4.21 17.66 1.22
CA SER A 43 -3.10 18.32 0.50
C SER A 43 -3.01 19.82 0.82
N THR A 44 -4.15 20.48 1.03
CA THR A 44 -4.18 21.89 1.48
C THR A 44 -3.57 22.05 2.86
N LEU A 45 -3.84 21.12 3.79
CA LEU A 45 -3.23 21.12 5.12
C LEU A 45 -1.71 20.98 5.05
N LEU A 46 -1.17 20.07 4.22
CA LEU A 46 0.28 19.96 4.01
C LEU A 46 0.88 21.25 3.43
N LYS A 47 0.24 21.84 2.41
CA LYS A 47 0.71 23.09 1.79
C LYS A 47 0.74 24.26 2.77
N MET A 48 -0.23 24.36 3.68
CA MET A 48 -0.23 25.36 4.74
C MET A 48 0.94 25.16 5.71
N ILE A 49 1.19 23.91 6.13
CA ILE A 49 2.32 23.60 7.02
C ILE A 49 3.66 23.88 6.32
N ALA A 50 3.73 23.62 5.01
CA ALA A 50 4.90 23.92 4.18
C ALA A 50 5.09 25.42 3.88
N GLY A 51 4.15 26.29 4.28
CA GLY A 51 4.19 27.72 4.00
C GLY A 51 3.88 28.11 2.54
N GLN A 52 3.36 27.19 1.73
CA GLN A 52 2.96 27.45 0.34
C GLN A 52 1.54 28.02 0.23
N GLU A 53 0.74 27.90 1.29
CA GLU A 53 -0.65 28.35 1.34
C GLU A 53 -0.87 29.17 2.63
N SER A 54 -1.59 30.29 2.55
CA SER A 54 -1.90 31.12 3.72
C SER A 54 -3.08 30.57 4.51
N ILE A 55 -3.08 30.86 5.81
CA ILE A 55 -4.18 30.56 6.72
C ILE A 55 -5.12 31.78 6.79
N ASP A 56 -6.43 31.54 6.94
CA ASP A 56 -7.42 32.62 6.98
C ASP A 56 -7.66 33.11 8.43
N GLU A 57 -7.82 32.19 9.39
CA GLU A 57 -7.88 32.49 10.83
C GLU A 57 -7.06 31.48 11.66
N GLY A 58 -6.62 31.88 12.85
CA GLY A 58 -5.84 31.05 13.78
C GLY A 58 -4.34 31.35 13.75
N GLN A 59 -3.54 30.45 14.32
CA GLN A 59 -2.08 30.59 14.38
C GLN A 59 -1.39 29.28 13.96
N LEU A 60 -0.42 29.41 13.04
CA LEU A 60 0.56 28.37 12.73
C LEU A 60 1.92 28.84 13.22
N TRP A 61 2.50 28.06 14.13
CA TRP A 61 3.87 28.26 14.59
C TRP A 61 4.74 27.11 14.10
N VAL A 62 5.83 27.43 13.40
CA VAL A 62 6.84 26.47 12.93
C VAL A 62 8.17 26.90 13.53
N ASN A 63 8.93 25.95 14.08
CA ASN A 63 10.25 26.22 14.61
C ASN A 63 11.18 26.74 13.48
N PRO A 64 11.73 27.96 13.58
CA PRO A 64 12.57 28.55 12.51
C PRO A 64 13.86 27.78 12.23
N ARG A 65 14.29 26.92 13.16
CA ARG A 65 15.49 26.08 13.00
C ARG A 65 15.21 24.74 12.35
N ALA A 66 13.94 24.34 12.28
CA ALA A 66 13.58 23.05 11.71
C ALA A 66 13.58 23.13 10.18
N LYS A 67 14.26 22.18 9.54
CA LYS A 67 14.21 22.02 8.09
C LYS A 67 12.96 21.23 7.71
N VAL A 68 12.01 21.90 7.07
CA VAL A 68 10.76 21.29 6.59
C VAL A 68 10.86 21.09 5.09
N ILE A 69 10.64 19.85 4.62
CA ILE A 69 10.57 19.54 3.19
C ILE A 69 9.19 18.99 2.87
N TYR A 70 8.62 19.50 1.78
CA TYR A 70 7.33 19.07 1.27
C TYR A 70 7.48 18.42 -0.10
N LEU A 71 7.07 17.16 -0.18
CA LEU A 71 6.95 16.39 -1.41
C LEU A 71 5.50 16.44 -1.90
N PRO A 72 5.18 17.26 -2.92
CA PRO A 72 3.84 17.34 -3.48
C PRO A 72 3.50 16.10 -4.33
N GLN A 73 2.21 15.86 -4.55
CA GLN A 73 1.72 14.76 -5.39
C GLN A 73 2.30 14.79 -6.81
N GLN A 74 2.40 15.99 -7.40
CA GLN A 74 3.05 16.25 -8.68
C GLN A 74 4.25 17.20 -8.45
N PRO A 75 5.49 16.68 -8.48
CA PRO A 75 6.66 17.51 -8.29
C PRO A 75 6.93 18.38 -9.52
N ASN A 76 7.33 19.62 -9.26
CA ASN A 76 7.85 20.51 -10.29
C ASN A 76 9.37 20.35 -10.33
N LEU A 77 9.87 19.64 -11.34
CA LEU A 77 11.29 19.43 -11.57
C LEU A 77 11.74 20.24 -12.79
N ASP A 78 13.00 20.66 -12.83
CA ASP A 78 13.55 21.34 -13.99
C ASP A 78 13.75 20.34 -15.12
N GLU A 79 13.04 20.53 -16.24
CA GLU A 79 13.09 19.61 -17.36
C GLU A 79 14.44 19.62 -18.10
N ASN A 80 15.28 20.63 -17.87
CA ASN A 80 16.58 20.76 -18.53
C ASN A 80 17.70 20.01 -17.80
N LEU A 81 17.49 19.61 -16.56
CA LEU A 81 18.51 18.91 -15.75
C LEU A 81 18.48 17.40 -16.01
N THR A 82 19.61 16.76 -15.76
CA THR A 82 19.68 15.29 -15.64
C THR A 82 19.12 14.83 -14.29
N VAL A 83 18.86 13.52 -14.16
CA VAL A 83 18.41 12.91 -12.90
C VAL A 83 19.37 13.24 -11.76
N LEU A 84 20.66 13.01 -11.99
CA LEU A 84 21.70 13.28 -11.02
C LEU A 84 21.69 14.77 -10.69
N GLU A 85 21.67 15.65 -11.70
CA GLU A 85 21.73 17.08 -11.49
C GLU A 85 20.58 17.66 -10.65
N GLN A 86 19.36 17.17 -10.89
CA GLN A 86 18.18 17.61 -10.15
C GLN A 86 18.21 17.25 -8.66
N ILE A 87 18.85 16.14 -8.30
CA ILE A 87 18.94 15.69 -6.90
C ILE A 87 19.88 16.59 -6.11
N PHE A 88 20.95 17.07 -6.75
CA PHE A 88 21.88 18.00 -6.13
C PHE A 88 21.51 19.47 -6.35
N ALA A 89 20.44 19.78 -7.10
CA ALA A 89 20.01 21.16 -7.32
C ALA A 89 19.83 21.95 -6.01
N ASP A 90 19.31 21.28 -4.97
CA ASP A 90 19.13 21.86 -3.62
C ASP A 90 20.38 21.76 -2.72
N SER A 91 21.43 21.06 -3.17
CA SER A 91 22.69 20.84 -2.43
C SER A 91 23.75 21.91 -2.70
N GLY A 92 23.46 22.89 -3.57
CA GLY A 92 24.26 24.11 -3.75
C GLY A 92 25.74 23.87 -4.05
N GLU A 93 26.62 24.20 -3.10
CA GLU A 93 28.08 24.13 -3.26
C GLU A 93 28.60 22.71 -3.56
N GLN A 94 27.98 21.67 -2.96
CA GLN A 94 28.38 20.28 -3.19
C GLN A 94 28.12 19.85 -4.63
N MET A 95 27.05 20.36 -5.25
CA MET A 95 26.72 20.08 -6.64
C MET A 95 27.77 20.62 -7.60
N HIS A 96 28.13 21.89 -7.43
CA HIS A 96 29.13 22.53 -8.26
C HIS A 96 30.47 21.80 -8.16
N LEU A 97 30.83 21.28 -6.98
CA LEU A 97 32.05 20.48 -6.80
C LEU A 97 32.01 19.16 -7.57
N ILE A 98 30.87 18.45 -7.57
CA ILE A 98 30.71 17.19 -8.31
C ILE A 98 30.74 17.43 -9.82
N GLN A 99 29.99 18.40 -10.33
CA GLN A 99 30.01 18.76 -11.76
C GLN A 99 31.39 19.22 -12.23
N GLU A 100 32.05 20.08 -11.44
CA GLU A 100 33.39 20.57 -11.75
C GLU A 100 34.40 19.40 -11.74
N TYR A 101 34.26 18.44 -10.83
CA TYR A 101 35.07 17.23 -10.81
C TYR A 101 34.87 16.37 -12.07
N GLU A 102 33.64 16.10 -12.49
CA GLU A 102 33.34 15.29 -13.68
C GLU A 102 33.86 15.96 -14.97
N ASP A 103 33.62 17.26 -15.13
CA ASP A 103 34.09 18.02 -16.28
C ASP A 103 35.63 18.09 -16.33
N LEU A 104 36.28 18.31 -15.18
CA LEU A 104 37.74 18.28 -15.08
C LEU A 104 38.30 16.89 -15.37
N SER A 105 37.65 15.82 -14.89
CA SER A 105 38.04 14.43 -15.16
C SER A 105 37.98 14.13 -16.67
N HIS A 106 36.90 14.53 -17.33
CA HIS A 106 36.74 14.33 -18.77
C HIS A 106 37.72 15.19 -19.60
N LYS A 107 38.04 16.41 -19.14
CA LYS A 107 39.07 17.27 -19.76
C LYS A 107 40.48 16.71 -19.57
N LEU A 108 40.81 16.21 -18.37
CA LEU A 108 42.09 15.56 -18.05
C LEU A 108 42.29 14.27 -18.86
N ALA A 109 41.23 13.51 -19.12
CA ALA A 109 41.29 12.33 -19.99
C ALA A 109 41.72 12.67 -21.43
N LYS A 110 41.41 13.88 -21.91
CA LYS A 110 41.80 14.38 -23.25
C LYS A 110 43.14 15.13 -23.24
N HIS A 111 43.47 15.80 -22.13
CA HIS A 111 44.66 16.64 -21.98
C HIS A 111 45.38 16.38 -20.63
N PRO A 112 46.08 15.24 -20.49
CA PRO A 112 46.67 14.82 -19.22
C PRO A 112 47.89 15.65 -18.76
N GLU A 113 48.52 16.42 -19.66
CA GLU A 113 49.72 17.22 -19.34
C GLU A 113 49.40 18.67 -18.93
N ASP A 114 48.13 19.06 -18.88
CA ASP A 114 47.76 20.43 -18.51
C ASP A 114 47.88 20.65 -16.99
N SER A 115 48.98 21.32 -16.61
CA SER A 115 49.29 21.70 -15.22
C SER A 115 48.21 22.54 -14.54
N GLN A 116 47.43 23.34 -15.28
CA GLN A 116 46.35 24.15 -14.72
C GLN A 116 45.14 23.28 -14.37
N LEU A 117 44.77 22.33 -15.24
CA LEU A 117 43.72 21.36 -14.98
C LEU A 117 44.06 20.46 -13.79
N LEU A 118 45.31 19.97 -13.70
CA LEU A 118 45.77 19.17 -12.56
C LEU A 118 45.69 19.93 -11.24
N THR A 119 46.09 21.20 -11.22
CA THR A 119 46.03 22.04 -10.02
C THR A 119 44.58 22.28 -9.59
N ARG A 120 43.68 22.55 -10.55
CA ARG A 120 42.26 22.75 -10.27
C ARG A 120 41.59 21.46 -9.78
N PHE A 121 41.91 20.33 -10.40
CA PHE A 121 41.42 19.00 -10.00
C PHE A 121 41.82 18.63 -8.58
N SER A 122 43.08 18.90 -8.19
CA SER A 122 43.54 18.69 -6.81
C SER A 122 42.79 19.56 -5.79
N GLN A 123 42.49 20.82 -6.14
CA GLN A 123 41.71 21.72 -5.26
C GLN A 123 40.27 21.25 -5.10
N VAL A 124 39.65 20.80 -6.19
CA VAL A 124 38.28 20.27 -6.17
C VAL A 124 38.22 18.98 -5.35
N MET A 125 39.15 18.03 -5.54
CA MET A 125 39.22 16.82 -4.70
C MET A 125 39.33 17.15 -3.21
N GLN A 126 40.22 18.07 -2.84
CA GLN A 126 40.38 18.45 -1.43
C GLN A 126 39.10 19.07 -0.84
N ARG A 127 38.34 19.82 -1.64
CA ARG A 127 37.04 20.38 -1.23
C ARG A 127 35.96 19.31 -1.15
N MET A 128 35.92 18.38 -2.11
CA MET A 128 34.98 17.26 -2.09
C MET A 128 35.13 16.42 -0.83
N ASP A 129 36.37 16.14 -0.42
CA ASP A 129 36.68 15.45 0.84
C ASP A 129 36.26 16.27 2.06
N ALA A 130 36.54 17.59 2.07
CA ALA A 130 36.16 18.46 3.18
C ALA A 130 34.65 18.60 3.38
N THR A 131 33.87 18.49 2.29
CA THR A 131 32.40 18.61 2.31
C THR A 131 31.67 17.26 2.29
N ASN A 132 32.40 16.13 2.37
CA ASN A 132 31.89 14.77 2.19
C ASN A 132 30.99 14.60 0.94
N ALA A 133 31.32 15.29 -0.16
CA ALA A 133 30.51 15.27 -1.37
C ALA A 133 30.40 13.85 -1.97
N TRP A 134 31.47 13.04 -1.84
CA TRP A 134 31.51 11.64 -2.26
C TRP A 134 30.50 10.74 -1.57
N GLU A 135 30.33 10.91 -0.25
CA GLU A 135 29.36 10.12 0.51
C GLU A 135 27.94 10.48 0.09
N LEU A 136 27.69 11.76 -0.17
CA LEU A 136 26.40 12.27 -0.62
C LEU A 136 26.07 11.73 -2.02
N GLU A 137 27.04 11.71 -2.93
CA GLU A 137 26.88 11.16 -4.28
C GLU A 137 26.57 9.66 -4.26
N ASN A 138 27.36 8.89 -3.51
CA ASN A 138 27.11 7.46 -3.35
C ASN A 138 25.74 7.19 -2.72
N LYS A 139 25.35 7.97 -1.71
CA LYS A 139 24.04 7.85 -1.07
C LYS A 139 22.90 8.17 -2.04
N ALA A 140 23.05 9.21 -2.87
CA ALA A 140 22.09 9.54 -3.92
C ALA A 140 21.92 8.38 -4.90
N LYS A 141 23.03 7.83 -5.42
CA LYS A 141 23.02 6.67 -6.31
C LYS A 141 22.34 5.45 -5.68
N ILE A 142 22.66 5.14 -4.42
CA ILE A 142 22.01 4.03 -3.69
C ILE A 142 20.51 4.24 -3.57
N ILE A 143 20.05 5.43 -3.15
CA ILE A 143 18.61 5.75 -3.02
C ILE A 143 17.91 5.63 -4.37
N LEU A 144 18.49 6.17 -5.44
CA LEU A 144 17.92 6.09 -6.78
C LEU A 144 17.80 4.66 -7.28
N THR A 145 18.84 3.86 -7.13
CA THR A 145 18.81 2.44 -7.51
C THR A 145 17.76 1.68 -6.72
N LYS A 146 17.61 1.96 -5.42
CA LYS A 146 16.57 1.36 -4.58
C LYS A 146 15.15 1.78 -4.97
N LEU A 147 15.00 2.98 -5.53
CA LEU A 147 13.75 3.46 -6.13
C LEU A 147 13.56 3.01 -7.59
N GLY A 148 14.43 2.14 -8.10
CA GLY A 148 14.34 1.58 -9.46
C GLY A 148 14.82 2.50 -10.58
N ILE A 149 15.65 3.51 -10.27
CA ILE A 149 16.29 4.37 -11.26
C ILE A 149 17.75 3.93 -11.41
N GLU A 150 18.09 3.41 -12.58
CA GLU A 150 19.44 2.93 -12.92
C GLU A 150 20.21 3.92 -13.79
N ASP A 151 19.51 4.74 -14.58
CA ASP A 151 20.10 5.73 -15.48
C ASP A 151 20.06 7.13 -14.84
N PHE A 152 21.23 7.64 -14.48
CA PHE A 152 21.41 8.90 -13.77
C PHE A 152 21.65 10.11 -14.70
N ASP A 153 22.00 9.86 -15.96
CA ASP A 153 22.38 10.91 -16.92
C ASP A 153 21.22 11.28 -17.85
N THR A 154 20.11 10.54 -17.80
CA THR A 154 18.90 10.83 -18.57
C THR A 154 18.30 12.19 -18.19
N SER A 155 17.84 12.93 -19.21
CA SER A 155 17.14 14.20 -19.03
C SER A 155 15.73 14.00 -18.48
N ILE A 156 15.33 14.84 -17.52
CA ILE A 156 14.02 14.80 -16.86
C ILE A 156 12.86 14.97 -17.83
N ARG A 157 13.07 15.70 -18.93
CA ARG A 157 12.05 15.90 -19.97
C ARG A 157 11.52 14.58 -20.55
N GLN A 158 12.36 13.56 -20.65
CA GLN A 158 12.02 12.26 -21.25
C GLN A 158 11.33 11.31 -20.26
N LEU A 159 11.35 11.64 -18.97
CA LEU A 159 10.87 10.77 -17.90
C LEU A 159 9.36 10.90 -17.70
N SER A 160 8.71 9.76 -17.45
CA SER A 160 7.30 9.72 -17.08
C SER A 160 7.06 10.36 -15.70
N GLY A 161 5.81 10.76 -15.42
CA GLY A 161 5.46 11.40 -14.14
C GLY A 161 5.82 10.56 -12.91
N GLY A 162 5.73 9.23 -13.00
CA GLY A 162 6.17 8.32 -11.93
C GLY A 162 7.68 8.36 -11.65
N TYR A 163 8.50 8.45 -12.71
CA TYR A 163 9.95 8.64 -12.56
C TYR A 163 10.28 10.01 -11.97
N ARG A 164 9.60 11.07 -12.43
CA ARG A 164 9.75 12.42 -11.83
C ARG A 164 9.43 12.40 -10.33
N LYS A 165 8.40 11.66 -9.92
CA LYS A 165 8.05 11.49 -8.50
C LYS A 165 9.11 10.74 -7.70
N ARG A 166 9.68 9.66 -8.26
CA ARG A 166 10.79 8.91 -7.64
C ARG A 166 12.02 9.79 -7.44
N ILE A 167 12.34 10.64 -8.41
CA ILE A 167 13.47 11.60 -8.30
C ILE A 167 13.20 12.61 -7.21
N ALA A 168 12.01 13.22 -7.18
CA ALA A 168 11.64 14.17 -6.14
C ALA A 168 11.67 13.54 -4.73
N LEU A 169 11.25 12.27 -4.61
CA LEU A 169 11.35 11.49 -3.38
C LEU A 169 12.82 11.28 -3.00
N ALA A 170 13.68 10.88 -3.94
CA ALA A 170 15.11 10.72 -3.70
C ALA A 170 15.76 12.02 -3.18
N THR A 171 15.45 13.15 -3.82
CA THR A 171 15.90 14.49 -3.39
C THR A 171 15.45 14.80 -1.97
N ALA A 172 14.17 14.58 -1.65
CA ALA A 172 13.63 14.85 -0.31
C ALA A 172 14.28 14.00 0.78
N LEU A 173 14.57 12.72 0.50
CA LEU A 173 15.20 11.80 1.45
C LEU A 173 16.70 12.08 1.64
N LEU A 174 17.40 12.52 0.59
CA LEU A 174 18.84 12.79 0.64
C LEU A 174 19.19 13.92 1.63
N VAL A 175 18.31 14.90 1.73
CA VAL A 175 18.50 16.11 2.53
C VAL A 175 18.34 15.89 4.04
N GLU A 176 17.76 14.74 4.46
CA GLU A 176 17.50 14.38 5.86
C GLU A 176 16.85 15.51 6.70
N PRO A 177 15.64 15.97 6.34
CA PRO A 177 14.98 17.09 7.02
C PRO A 177 14.52 16.76 8.46
N ASP A 178 14.29 17.78 9.28
CA ASP A 178 13.68 17.57 10.61
C ASP A 178 12.20 17.18 10.49
N VAL A 179 11.52 17.68 9.44
CA VAL A 179 10.13 17.34 9.12
C VAL A 179 10.01 17.00 7.65
N LEU A 180 9.49 15.80 7.38
CA LEU A 180 9.16 15.34 6.04
C LEU A 180 7.64 15.32 5.87
N LEU A 181 7.15 16.12 4.92
CA LEU A 181 5.74 16.21 4.52
C LEU A 181 5.58 15.52 3.17
N MET A 182 4.79 14.44 3.07
CA MET A 182 4.63 13.70 1.82
C MET A 182 3.16 13.53 1.45
N ASP A 183 2.84 13.87 0.21
CA ASP A 183 1.51 13.68 -0.37
C ASP A 183 1.51 12.49 -1.36
N GLU A 184 0.89 11.38 -0.94
CA GLU A 184 0.74 10.11 -1.68
C GLU A 184 2.07 9.54 -2.21
N PRO A 185 3.14 9.37 -1.42
CA PRO A 185 4.46 8.99 -1.94
C PRO A 185 4.52 7.57 -2.51
N THR A 186 3.58 6.69 -2.16
CA THR A 186 3.52 5.30 -2.63
C THR A 186 2.97 5.17 -4.05
N ASN A 187 2.24 6.17 -4.56
CA ASN A 187 1.65 6.10 -5.89
C ASN A 187 2.72 6.00 -6.99
N HIS A 188 2.49 5.11 -7.96
CA HIS A 188 3.40 4.80 -9.07
C HIS A 188 4.76 4.19 -8.68
N LEU A 189 4.94 3.81 -7.41
CA LEU A 189 6.04 2.96 -6.98
C LEU A 189 5.68 1.49 -7.19
N ASP A 190 6.68 0.71 -7.57
CA ASP A 190 6.57 -0.74 -7.61
C ASP A 190 6.64 -1.33 -6.21
N ALA A 191 6.17 -2.56 -6.05
CA ALA A 191 6.03 -3.19 -4.74
C ALA A 191 7.35 -3.28 -3.95
N ALA A 192 8.49 -3.44 -4.62
CA ALA A 192 9.82 -3.49 -4.00
C ALA A 192 10.27 -2.09 -3.54
N SER A 193 10.09 -1.07 -4.38
CA SER A 193 10.35 0.32 -3.99
C SER A 193 9.50 0.78 -2.81
N VAL A 194 8.22 0.37 -2.74
CA VAL A 194 7.33 0.66 -1.60
C VAL A 194 7.85 -0.02 -0.32
N GLU A 195 8.29 -1.27 -0.40
CA GLU A 195 8.86 -2.00 0.75
C GLU A 195 10.10 -1.30 1.30
N TRP A 196 11.01 -0.94 0.40
CA TRP A 196 12.22 -0.21 0.77
C TRP A 196 11.90 1.14 1.41
N LEU A 197 10.96 1.90 0.84
CA LEU A 197 10.54 3.18 1.38
C LEU A 197 9.90 3.03 2.78
N GLN A 198 9.09 2.00 2.97
CA GLN A 198 8.49 1.68 4.26
C GLN A 198 9.56 1.44 5.32
N ASP A 199 10.55 0.60 5.04
CA ASP A 199 11.63 0.28 5.97
C ASP A 199 12.55 1.48 6.25
N TYR A 200 12.80 2.31 5.23
CA TYR A 200 13.53 3.55 5.37
C TYR A 200 12.82 4.52 6.32
N LEU A 201 11.52 4.77 6.09
CA LEU A 201 10.72 5.71 6.90
C LEU A 201 10.45 5.18 8.31
N LYS A 202 10.37 3.87 8.49
CA LYS A 202 10.26 3.24 9.81
C LYS A 202 11.47 3.56 10.69
N ASN A 203 12.67 3.66 10.11
CA ASN A 203 13.90 4.02 10.81
C ASN A 203 14.25 5.52 10.76
N TYR A 204 13.43 6.32 10.07
CA TYR A 204 13.61 7.76 9.99
C TYR A 204 13.53 8.41 11.38
N ARG A 205 14.48 9.30 11.68
CA ARG A 205 14.65 9.94 12.99
C ARG A 205 13.88 11.25 13.14
N GLY A 206 13.53 11.90 12.04
CA GLY A 206 12.74 13.13 12.05
C GLY A 206 11.25 12.88 12.16
N ALA A 207 10.48 13.97 12.18
CA ALA A 207 9.04 13.90 12.19
C ALA A 207 8.51 13.67 10.77
N LEU A 208 7.46 12.88 10.66
CA LEU A 208 6.85 12.51 9.38
C LEU A 208 5.37 12.85 9.41
N LEU A 209 4.89 13.57 8.39
CA LEU A 209 3.47 13.72 8.12
C LEU A 209 3.20 13.22 6.70
N LEU A 210 2.42 12.14 6.62
CA LEU A 210 2.20 11.38 5.41
C LEU A 210 0.71 11.37 5.07
N ILE A 211 0.37 11.75 3.84
CA ILE A 211 -0.91 11.35 3.24
C ILE A 211 -0.63 10.14 2.38
N THR A 212 -1.32 9.04 2.64
CA THR A 212 -1.34 7.91 1.71
C THR A 212 -2.67 7.17 1.80
N HIS A 213 -3.04 6.54 0.70
CA HIS A 213 -4.11 5.56 0.65
C HIS A 213 -3.66 4.13 0.96
N ASP A 214 -2.34 3.87 1.04
CA ASP A 214 -1.80 2.56 1.38
C ASP A 214 -1.94 2.26 2.88
N ARG A 215 -2.85 1.33 3.20
CA ARG A 215 -3.20 0.95 4.57
C ARG A 215 -2.07 0.21 5.28
N TYR A 216 -1.32 -0.65 4.57
CA TYR A 216 -0.17 -1.35 5.16
C TYR A 216 0.95 -0.38 5.48
N PHE A 217 1.19 0.58 4.59
CA PHE A 217 2.19 1.61 4.80
C PHE A 217 1.86 2.48 6.01
N LEU A 218 0.59 2.92 6.13
CA LEU A 218 0.13 3.62 7.33
C LEU A 218 0.33 2.78 8.58
N ASP A 219 -0.06 1.51 8.55
CA ASP A 219 0.01 0.64 9.73
C ASP A 219 1.45 0.38 10.21
N GLN A 220 2.40 0.25 9.29
CA GLN A 220 3.80 -0.06 9.60
C GLN A 220 4.66 1.17 9.95
N VAL A 221 4.38 2.32 9.34
CA VAL A 221 5.22 3.52 9.47
C VAL A 221 4.68 4.48 10.51
N THR A 222 3.36 4.62 10.64
CA THR A 222 2.74 5.66 11.46
C THR A 222 2.48 5.18 12.89
N ASN A 223 2.64 6.09 13.85
CA ASN A 223 2.33 5.88 15.27
C ASN A 223 1.14 6.72 15.75
N ARG A 224 0.63 7.59 14.88
CA ARG A 224 -0.52 8.45 15.15
C ARG A 224 -1.27 8.70 13.85
N ILE A 225 -2.58 8.74 13.94
CA ILE A 225 -3.48 8.99 12.81
C ILE A 225 -4.22 10.30 13.03
N LEU A 226 -4.23 11.13 12.00
CA LEU A 226 -5.06 12.32 11.88
C LEU A 226 -6.19 12.05 10.90
N GLU A 227 -7.43 12.12 11.36
CA GLU A 227 -8.61 12.03 10.51
C GLU A 227 -9.16 13.43 10.24
N LEU A 228 -9.29 13.79 8.96
CA LEU A 228 -9.97 15.00 8.51
C LEU A 228 -11.36 14.62 7.98
N ASP A 229 -12.39 14.93 8.76
CA ASP A 229 -13.79 14.68 8.41
C ASP A 229 -14.60 15.97 8.49
N ARG A 230 -15.15 16.42 7.35
CA ARG A 230 -16.01 17.60 7.21
C ARG A 230 -15.45 18.88 7.86
N GLY A 231 -14.13 19.03 7.83
CA GLY A 231 -13.40 20.18 8.37
C GLY A 231 -13.06 20.11 9.85
N ASP A 232 -13.47 19.03 10.53
CA ASP A 232 -13.00 18.69 11.87
C ASP A 232 -11.74 17.82 11.76
N LEU A 233 -10.73 18.12 12.59
CA LEU A 233 -9.50 17.35 12.67
C LEU A 233 -9.50 16.51 13.95
N PHE A 234 -9.51 15.19 13.82
CA PHE A 234 -9.45 14.24 14.93
C PHE A 234 -8.07 13.59 15.01
N THR A 235 -7.54 13.47 16.22
CA THR A 235 -6.24 12.82 16.46
C THR A 235 -6.45 11.52 17.21
N HIS A 236 -5.88 10.44 16.68
CA HIS A 236 -5.93 9.11 17.26
C HIS A 236 -4.50 8.62 17.47
N ALA A 237 -4.15 8.25 18.70
CA ALA A 237 -2.87 7.62 18.99
C ALA A 237 -2.92 6.14 18.60
N GLY A 238 -1.89 5.64 17.91
CA GLY A 238 -1.82 4.27 17.41
C GLY A 238 -1.62 4.19 15.90
N ASN A 239 -1.44 2.96 15.42
CA ASN A 239 -1.36 2.64 14.00
C ASN A 239 -2.75 2.64 13.34
N TYR A 240 -2.78 2.39 12.02
CA TYR A 240 -4.00 2.42 11.23
C TYR A 240 -5.04 1.37 11.69
N SER A 241 -4.60 0.16 12.02
CA SER A 241 -5.48 -0.91 12.50
C SER A 241 -6.17 -0.53 13.82
N TYR A 242 -5.41 0.05 14.75
CA TYR A 242 -5.96 0.53 16.02
C TYR A 242 -6.96 1.68 15.83
N PHE A 243 -6.68 2.59 14.88
CA PHE A 243 -7.62 3.63 14.50
C PHE A 243 -8.95 3.06 14.00
N LEU A 244 -8.92 2.04 13.13
CA LEU A 244 -10.14 1.41 12.61
C LEU A 244 -10.99 0.79 13.73
N GLU A 245 -10.36 0.09 14.67
CA GLU A 245 -11.04 -0.49 15.84
C GLU A 245 -11.70 0.61 16.69
N LYS A 246 -10.94 1.67 17.02
CA LYS A 246 -11.46 2.79 17.82
C LYS A 246 -12.55 3.57 17.11
N LYS A 247 -12.47 3.69 15.79
CA LYS A 247 -13.50 4.32 14.97
C LYS A 247 -14.78 3.49 14.98
N ALA A 248 -14.69 2.17 14.84
CA ALA A 248 -15.86 1.29 14.95
C ALA A 248 -16.52 1.38 16.34
N GLU A 249 -15.73 1.38 17.41
CA GLU A 249 -16.24 1.60 18.78
C GLU A 249 -16.94 2.97 18.91
N ALA A 250 -16.34 4.03 18.35
CA ALA A 250 -16.92 5.39 18.38
C ALA A 250 -18.23 5.47 17.59
N GLU A 251 -18.31 4.80 16.43
CA GLU A 251 -19.52 4.71 15.62
C GLU A 251 -20.64 3.94 16.34
N ASP A 252 -20.33 2.82 16.99
CA ASP A 252 -21.30 2.06 17.78
C ASP A 252 -21.84 2.86 18.97
N VAL A 253 -20.97 3.61 19.64
CA VAL A 253 -21.35 4.54 20.71
C VAL A 253 -22.24 5.64 20.13
N ALA A 254 -21.91 6.23 18.98
CA ALA A 254 -22.70 7.28 18.34
C ALA A 254 -24.08 6.77 17.91
N VAL A 255 -24.17 5.58 17.30
CA VAL A 255 -25.44 4.93 16.93
C VAL A 255 -26.29 4.67 18.17
N SER A 256 -25.69 4.17 19.25
CA SER A 256 -26.38 3.94 20.53
C SER A 256 -26.90 5.24 21.15
N GLN A 257 -26.10 6.31 21.14
CA GLN A 257 -26.49 7.64 21.60
C GLN A 257 -27.63 8.21 20.74
N GLN A 258 -27.55 8.12 19.42
CA GLN A 258 -28.59 8.58 18.50
C GLN A 258 -29.90 7.80 18.70
N ARG A 259 -29.83 6.48 18.89
CA ARG A 259 -31.00 5.64 19.23
C ARG A 259 -31.64 6.07 20.55
N LYS A 260 -30.84 6.31 21.59
CA LYS A 260 -31.31 6.81 22.90
C LYS A 260 -31.94 8.21 22.75
N HIS A 261 -31.29 9.11 22.02
CA HIS A 261 -31.79 10.46 21.74
C HIS A 261 -33.13 10.43 21.04
N ARG A 262 -33.25 9.65 19.95
CA ARG A 262 -34.50 9.48 19.21
C ARG A 262 -35.62 8.92 20.09
N GLY A 263 -35.29 7.98 20.98
CA GLY A 263 -36.24 7.42 21.94
C GLY A 263 -36.69 8.40 23.03
N VAL A 264 -35.81 9.31 23.47
CA VAL A 264 -36.17 10.41 24.39
C VAL A 264 -37.01 11.44 23.66
N LEU A 265 -36.58 11.89 22.48
CA LEU A 265 -37.27 12.88 21.66
C LEU A 265 -38.70 12.44 21.33
N ARG A 266 -38.90 11.17 20.94
CA ARG A 266 -40.24 10.62 20.68
C ARG A 266 -41.16 10.73 21.90
N ARG A 267 -40.67 10.36 23.10
CA ARG A 267 -41.45 10.44 24.34
C ARG A 267 -41.79 11.88 24.73
N GLU A 268 -40.85 12.80 24.54
CA GLU A 268 -41.07 14.23 24.82
C GLU A 268 -42.02 14.89 23.80
N LEU A 269 -41.94 14.50 22.52
CA LEU A 269 -42.90 14.93 21.48
C LEU A 269 -44.32 14.43 21.76
N GLU A 270 -44.48 13.16 22.16
CA GLU A 270 -45.78 12.63 22.59
C GLU A 270 -46.33 13.39 23.81
N TRP A 271 -45.46 13.83 24.73
CA TRP A 271 -45.85 14.68 25.86
C TRP A 271 -46.29 16.08 25.41
N LEU A 272 -45.59 16.71 24.47
CA LEU A 272 -46.00 18.00 23.87
C LEU A 272 -47.36 17.90 23.15
N GLN A 273 -47.58 16.83 22.38
CA GLN A 273 -48.84 16.59 21.68
C GLN A 273 -50.03 16.40 22.63
N ARG A 274 -49.81 15.88 23.84
CA ARG A 274 -50.85 15.75 24.88
C ARG A 274 -51.28 17.10 25.49
N GLY A 275 -50.66 18.22 25.11
CA GLY A 275 -51.10 19.56 25.47
C GLY A 275 -50.84 19.94 26.93
N PRO A 276 -49.57 20.05 27.38
CA PRO A 276 -49.25 20.52 28.71
C PRO A 276 -49.60 22.02 28.86
N LYS A 277 -50.37 22.38 29.89
CA LYS A 277 -50.70 23.79 30.19
C LYS A 277 -49.44 24.54 30.61
N ALA A 278 -48.81 25.28 29.70
CA ALA A 278 -47.53 25.99 29.86
C ALA A 278 -47.51 27.17 30.86
N ARG A 279 -48.17 27.04 32.02
CA ARG A 279 -48.28 28.09 33.04
C ARG A 279 -47.20 28.04 34.11
N SER A 280 -46.44 26.94 34.24
CA SER A 280 -45.37 26.80 35.26
C SER A 280 -43.96 26.94 34.68
N THR A 281 -43.03 27.51 35.45
CA THR A 281 -41.60 27.64 35.12
C THR A 281 -40.94 26.29 34.80
N LYS A 282 -41.34 25.21 35.49
CA LYS A 282 -40.86 23.84 35.22
C LYS A 282 -41.29 23.32 33.86
N GLN A 283 -42.48 23.66 33.38
CA GLN A 283 -42.96 23.24 32.06
C GLN A 283 -42.30 24.05 30.94
N LYS A 284 -42.05 25.37 31.14
CA LYS A 284 -41.25 26.18 30.20
C LYS A 284 -39.83 25.64 30.03
N ALA A 285 -39.14 25.33 31.13
CA ALA A 285 -37.79 24.75 31.09
C ALA A 285 -37.74 23.33 30.49
N ARG A 286 -38.87 22.63 30.45
CA ARG A 286 -38.99 21.33 29.77
C ARG A 286 -39.22 21.54 28.27
N ILE A 287 -40.11 22.45 27.86
CA ILE A 287 -40.34 22.81 26.45
C ILE A 287 -39.03 23.27 25.80
N GLN A 288 -38.28 24.18 26.43
CA GLN A 288 -36.97 24.62 25.94
C GLN A 288 -35.94 23.49 25.80
N ARG A 289 -36.01 22.47 26.68
CA ARG A 289 -35.17 21.27 26.54
C ARG A 289 -35.60 20.41 25.35
N VAL A 290 -36.90 20.32 25.05
CA VAL A 290 -37.36 19.59 23.87
C VAL A 290 -36.94 20.32 22.59
N GLU A 291 -37.07 21.66 22.55
CA GLU A 291 -36.57 22.49 21.44
C GLU A 291 -35.05 22.29 21.26
N GLY A 292 -34.26 22.37 22.33
CA GLY A 292 -32.82 22.10 22.24
C GLY A 292 -32.46 20.66 21.82
N LEU A 293 -33.29 19.65 22.16
CA LEU A 293 -33.12 18.27 21.69
C LEU A 293 -33.50 18.11 20.20
N GLN A 294 -34.35 18.99 19.65
CA GLN A 294 -34.70 19.02 18.22
C GLN A 294 -33.60 19.68 17.39
N ASP A 295 -32.98 20.73 17.93
CA ASP A 295 -31.89 21.47 17.27
C ASP A 295 -30.55 20.73 17.32
N MET A 296 -30.45 19.65 18.11
CA MET A 296 -29.29 18.76 18.09
C MET A 296 -29.22 17.96 16.79
N GLU A 297 -28.35 18.40 15.88
CA GLU A 297 -28.00 17.65 14.68
C GLU A 297 -27.01 16.51 15.03
N PHE A 298 -27.38 15.28 14.66
CA PHE A 298 -26.45 14.15 14.69
C PHE A 298 -25.80 14.01 13.33
N LYS A 299 -24.49 13.75 13.29
CA LYS A 299 -23.82 13.34 12.05
C LYS A 299 -24.53 12.09 11.52
N GLN A 300 -25.01 12.14 10.27
CA GLN A 300 -25.61 10.97 9.63
C GLN A 300 -24.60 9.83 9.60
N VAL A 301 -24.97 8.71 10.23
CA VAL A 301 -24.23 7.45 10.13
C VAL A 301 -24.29 7.02 8.67
N GLN A 302 -23.13 6.92 8.01
CA GLN A 302 -23.04 6.29 6.69
C GLN A 302 -23.49 4.83 6.87
N GLY A 303 -24.65 4.47 6.33
CA GLY A 303 -25.13 3.10 6.40
C GLY A 303 -24.20 2.20 5.60
N LYS A 304 -23.71 1.12 6.20
CA LYS A 304 -23.18 -0.02 5.43
C LYS A 304 -24.32 -0.55 4.57
N VAL A 305 -24.22 -0.36 3.25
CA VAL A 305 -25.18 -0.90 2.28
C VAL A 305 -24.54 -2.17 1.73
N GLU A 306 -25.12 -3.33 2.04
CA GLU A 306 -24.71 -4.61 1.44
C GLU A 306 -24.87 -4.56 -0.09
N ILE A 307 -23.86 -5.02 -0.80
CA ILE A 307 -23.74 -4.92 -2.26
C ILE A 307 -23.95 -6.31 -2.86
N SER A 308 -25.18 -6.66 -3.22
CA SER A 308 -25.39 -7.84 -4.06
C SER A 308 -25.12 -7.50 -5.54
N THR A 309 -24.21 -8.23 -6.18
CA THR A 309 -23.80 -7.95 -7.56
C THR A 309 -24.77 -8.52 -8.61
N PRO A 310 -25.01 -7.79 -9.71
CA PRO A 310 -25.81 -8.25 -10.84
C PRO A 310 -24.96 -9.08 -11.82
N GLY A 311 -24.92 -10.41 -11.65
CA GLY A 311 -24.18 -11.29 -12.58
C GLY A 311 -25.02 -11.83 -13.74
N ARG A 312 -24.48 -11.85 -14.97
CA ARG A 312 -25.04 -12.71 -16.05
C ARG A 312 -24.40 -14.10 -15.96
N ARG A 313 -25.10 -15.14 -16.42
CA ARG A 313 -24.55 -16.50 -16.43
C ARG A 313 -23.29 -16.58 -17.30
N ILE A 314 -22.24 -17.18 -16.75
CA ILE A 314 -20.98 -17.46 -17.43
C ILE A 314 -21.02 -18.88 -17.99
N GLY A 315 -20.64 -19.05 -19.26
CA GLY A 315 -20.47 -20.38 -19.87
C GLY A 315 -19.21 -21.09 -19.35
N LYS A 316 -19.08 -22.40 -19.59
CA LYS A 316 -17.91 -23.18 -19.13
C LYS A 316 -16.56 -22.68 -19.67
N LYS A 317 -16.56 -21.95 -20.79
CA LYS A 317 -15.35 -21.42 -21.43
C LYS A 317 -15.32 -19.90 -21.24
N VAL A 318 -14.35 -19.43 -20.44
CA VAL A 318 -14.11 -18.01 -20.17
C VAL A 318 -13.04 -17.51 -21.14
N ILE A 319 -11.79 -17.44 -20.71
CA ILE A 319 -10.66 -17.02 -21.52
C ILE A 319 -9.66 -18.17 -21.54
N GLU A 320 -9.18 -18.55 -22.72
CA GLU A 320 -8.13 -19.55 -22.90
C GLU A 320 -6.96 -18.92 -23.66
N LEU A 321 -5.78 -18.95 -23.03
CA LEU A 321 -4.50 -18.54 -23.58
C LEU A 321 -3.70 -19.81 -23.84
N ASN A 322 -3.29 -20.05 -25.09
CA ASN A 322 -2.48 -21.20 -25.48
C ASN A 322 -1.17 -20.72 -26.12
N HIS A 323 -0.04 -20.99 -25.45
CA HIS A 323 1.32 -20.69 -25.90
C HIS A 323 1.49 -19.25 -26.41
N VAL A 324 0.93 -18.29 -25.67
CA VAL A 324 0.91 -16.88 -26.08
C VAL A 324 2.26 -16.22 -25.83
N SER A 325 2.83 -15.62 -26.87
CA SER A 325 4.06 -14.83 -26.79
C SER A 325 3.88 -13.43 -27.38
N LYS A 326 4.54 -12.44 -26.76
CA LYS A 326 4.54 -11.05 -27.21
C LYS A 326 5.88 -10.38 -26.96
N SER A 327 6.38 -9.65 -27.97
CA SER A 327 7.60 -8.87 -27.86
C SER A 327 7.43 -7.46 -28.44
N TYR A 328 8.15 -6.48 -27.88
CA TYR A 328 8.25 -5.12 -28.41
C TYR A 328 9.73 -4.75 -28.53
N ASP A 329 10.14 -4.21 -29.68
CA ASP A 329 11.52 -3.75 -29.93
C ASP A 329 12.61 -4.76 -29.51
N ASN A 330 12.42 -6.04 -29.84
CA ASN A 330 13.27 -7.18 -29.44
C ASN A 330 13.35 -7.47 -27.93
N ARG A 331 12.51 -6.85 -27.09
CA ARG A 331 12.34 -7.22 -25.69
C ARG A 331 11.13 -8.16 -25.56
N PRO A 332 11.33 -9.43 -25.18
CA PRO A 332 10.21 -10.32 -24.91
C PRO A 332 9.51 -9.88 -23.62
N LEU A 333 8.22 -9.55 -23.71
CA LEU A 333 7.39 -9.19 -22.56
C LEU A 333 6.70 -10.41 -21.96
N ILE A 334 6.23 -11.33 -22.81
CA ILE A 334 5.57 -12.57 -22.42
C ILE A 334 6.10 -13.68 -23.32
N GLN A 335 6.56 -14.77 -22.71
CA GLN A 335 7.03 -15.96 -23.42
C GLN A 335 6.19 -17.17 -23.03
N ASP A 336 5.63 -17.83 -24.04
CA ASP A 336 5.01 -19.15 -23.94
C ASP A 336 3.98 -19.32 -22.81
N PHE A 337 3.08 -18.34 -22.68
CA PHE A 337 2.10 -18.34 -21.59
C PHE A 337 0.85 -19.14 -21.95
N THR A 338 0.52 -20.13 -21.11
CA THR A 338 -0.68 -20.94 -21.25
C THR A 338 -1.51 -20.90 -19.97
N TYR A 339 -2.77 -20.50 -20.07
CA TYR A 339 -3.69 -20.47 -18.93
C TYR A 339 -5.16 -20.53 -19.38
N SER A 340 -5.97 -21.27 -18.63
CA SER A 340 -7.42 -21.35 -18.82
C SER A 340 -8.11 -20.73 -17.60
N PHE A 341 -8.88 -19.67 -17.83
CA PHE A 341 -9.60 -18.96 -16.78
C PHE A 341 -10.90 -19.68 -16.42
N ASN A 342 -11.14 -19.85 -15.13
CA ASN A 342 -12.43 -20.31 -14.60
C ASN A 342 -13.42 -19.14 -14.44
N PRO A 343 -14.74 -19.42 -14.43
CA PRO A 343 -15.77 -18.39 -14.20
C PRO A 343 -15.61 -17.62 -12.89
N ASP A 344 -15.08 -18.26 -11.85
CA ASP A 344 -14.93 -17.70 -10.51
C ASP A 344 -13.46 -17.36 -10.18
N ASP A 345 -12.57 -17.34 -11.19
CA ASP A 345 -11.15 -17.03 -10.95
C ASP A 345 -10.98 -15.58 -10.48
N ARG A 346 -10.27 -15.41 -9.37
CA ARG A 346 -9.83 -14.11 -8.82
C ARG A 346 -8.33 -14.00 -8.93
N LEU A 347 -7.87 -13.23 -9.91
CA LEU A 347 -6.48 -13.14 -10.30
C LEU A 347 -5.90 -11.76 -9.98
N GLY A 348 -4.76 -11.75 -9.30
CA GLY A 348 -3.90 -10.59 -9.11
C GLY A 348 -2.69 -10.67 -10.01
N ILE A 349 -2.34 -9.58 -10.65
CA ILE A 349 -1.16 -9.48 -11.50
C ILE A 349 -0.20 -8.49 -10.85
N ILE A 350 1.01 -8.96 -10.55
CA ILE A 350 2.09 -8.16 -9.95
C ILE A 350 3.34 -8.20 -10.81
N GLY A 351 4.12 -7.12 -10.75
CA GLY A 351 5.36 -6.99 -11.53
C GLY A 351 5.85 -5.55 -11.54
N GLY A 352 7.13 -5.37 -11.88
CA GLY A 352 7.71 -4.04 -12.05
C GLY A 352 7.00 -3.22 -13.14
N ASN A 353 7.26 -1.92 -13.15
CA ASN A 353 6.74 -1.04 -14.20
C ASN A 353 7.41 -1.37 -15.53
N GLY A 354 6.61 -1.46 -16.61
CA GLY A 354 7.11 -1.71 -17.96
C GLY A 354 7.39 -3.19 -18.31
N VAL A 355 7.03 -4.14 -17.45
CA VAL A 355 7.24 -5.58 -17.71
C VAL A 355 6.17 -6.19 -18.63
N GLY A 356 5.11 -5.45 -18.96
CA GLY A 356 4.05 -5.88 -19.90
C GLY A 356 2.69 -6.20 -19.27
N LYS A 357 2.43 -5.77 -18.02
CA LYS A 357 1.14 -5.94 -17.32
C LYS A 357 -0.04 -5.45 -18.17
N SER A 358 -0.03 -4.18 -18.57
CA SER A 358 -1.09 -3.60 -19.41
C SER A 358 -1.13 -4.24 -20.80
N THR A 359 0.01 -4.70 -21.34
CA THR A 359 0.04 -5.45 -22.60
C THR A 359 -0.73 -6.78 -22.49
N LEU A 360 -0.61 -7.51 -21.38
CA LEU A 360 -1.40 -8.71 -21.13
C LEU A 360 -2.90 -8.39 -21.07
N LEU A 361 -3.28 -7.32 -20.40
CA LEU A 361 -4.68 -6.88 -20.32
C LEU A 361 -5.23 -6.45 -21.68
N ASP A 362 -4.46 -5.71 -22.46
CA ASP A 362 -4.82 -5.28 -23.82
C ASP A 362 -4.95 -6.46 -24.79
N MET A 363 -4.16 -7.52 -24.59
CA MET A 363 -4.35 -8.78 -25.32
C MET A 363 -5.66 -9.46 -24.92
N ILE A 364 -5.93 -9.61 -23.62
CA ILE A 364 -7.17 -10.24 -23.12
C ILE A 364 -8.42 -9.47 -23.57
N THR A 365 -8.35 -8.14 -23.64
CA THR A 365 -9.46 -7.29 -24.13
C THR A 365 -9.58 -7.27 -25.66
N GLY A 366 -8.62 -7.85 -26.40
CA GLY A 366 -8.61 -7.92 -27.86
C GLY A 366 -8.15 -6.64 -28.57
N ARG A 367 -7.60 -5.66 -27.83
CA ARG A 367 -7.00 -4.44 -28.40
C ARG A 367 -5.69 -4.72 -29.13
N ILE A 368 -4.90 -5.66 -28.59
CA ILE A 368 -3.63 -6.10 -29.16
C ILE A 368 -3.72 -7.58 -29.51
N LYS A 369 -3.13 -7.97 -30.64
CA LYS A 369 -2.99 -9.38 -31.01
C LYS A 369 -1.66 -9.94 -30.50
N PRO A 370 -1.65 -11.21 -30.04
CA PRO A 370 -0.40 -11.89 -29.72
C PRO A 370 0.44 -12.10 -30.99
N ASP A 371 1.76 -12.16 -30.84
CA ASP A 371 2.67 -12.43 -31.97
C ASP A 371 2.66 -13.93 -32.30
N GLU A 372 2.63 -14.76 -31.26
CA GLU A 372 2.51 -16.22 -31.34
C GLU A 372 1.46 -16.73 -30.33
N GLY A 373 0.88 -17.89 -30.60
CA GLY A 373 -0.15 -18.49 -29.76
C GLY A 373 -1.59 -18.15 -30.16
N ILE A 374 -2.55 -18.68 -29.41
CA ILE A 374 -3.99 -18.51 -29.66
C ILE A 374 -4.67 -17.99 -28.39
N LEU A 375 -5.42 -16.90 -28.53
CA LEU A 375 -6.32 -16.37 -27.51
C LEU A 375 -7.77 -16.64 -27.94
N GLU A 376 -8.50 -17.40 -27.13
CA GLU A 376 -9.92 -17.68 -27.34
C GLU A 376 -10.77 -17.12 -26.20
N ILE A 377 -11.78 -16.32 -26.55
CA ILE A 377 -12.72 -15.71 -25.60
C ILE A 377 -14.11 -16.31 -25.87
N GLY A 378 -14.76 -16.81 -24.82
CA GLY A 378 -16.12 -17.35 -24.91
C GLY A 378 -17.15 -16.32 -25.38
N SER A 379 -18.13 -16.76 -26.18
CA SER A 379 -19.15 -15.88 -26.80
C SER A 379 -20.13 -15.22 -25.81
N THR A 380 -20.20 -15.71 -24.57
CA THR A 380 -21.09 -15.20 -23.51
C THR A 380 -20.41 -14.20 -22.58
N ILE A 381 -19.17 -13.82 -22.89
CA ILE A 381 -18.34 -12.99 -22.03
C ILE A 381 -18.55 -11.52 -22.36
N HIS A 382 -18.75 -10.74 -21.32
CA HIS A 382 -18.74 -9.28 -21.39
C HIS A 382 -17.67 -8.79 -20.44
N ILE A 383 -16.63 -8.19 -21.02
CA ILE A 383 -15.48 -7.68 -20.29
C ILE A 383 -15.77 -6.23 -19.90
N GLY A 384 -15.76 -5.94 -18.60
CA GLY A 384 -15.67 -4.59 -18.07
C GLY A 384 -14.21 -4.25 -17.87
N TYR A 385 -13.68 -3.30 -18.64
CA TYR A 385 -12.28 -2.89 -18.52
C TYR A 385 -12.16 -1.50 -17.90
N PHE A 386 -11.45 -1.44 -16.79
CA PHE A 386 -11.07 -0.21 -16.11
C PHE A 386 -9.59 0.07 -16.37
N ASP A 387 -9.34 1.06 -17.24
CA ASP A 387 -8.01 1.44 -17.74
C ASP A 387 -7.44 2.65 -16.97
N GLN A 388 -6.11 2.68 -16.82
CA GLN A 388 -5.36 3.81 -16.27
C GLN A 388 -5.54 5.11 -17.08
N HIS A 389 -5.78 5.03 -18.40
CA HIS A 389 -5.96 6.19 -19.29
C HIS A 389 -7.43 6.66 -19.43
N SER A 390 -8.29 6.30 -18.48
CA SER A 390 -9.73 6.62 -18.54
C SER A 390 -10.06 8.12 -18.46
N GLU A 391 -9.13 8.98 -17.99
CA GLU A 391 -9.32 10.43 -17.93
C GLU A 391 -9.45 11.07 -19.31
N ASP A 392 -8.68 10.62 -20.30
CA ASP A 392 -8.72 11.15 -21.67
C ASP A 392 -10.06 10.84 -22.36
N LEU A 393 -10.64 9.67 -22.06
CA LEU A 393 -11.96 9.28 -22.55
C LEU A 393 -13.09 10.09 -21.92
N LEU A 394 -12.94 10.50 -20.66
CA LEU A 394 -13.90 11.38 -19.97
C LEU A 394 -13.81 12.83 -20.46
N ALA A 395 -12.60 13.31 -20.78
CA ALA A 395 -12.38 14.63 -21.36
C ALA A 395 -12.94 14.75 -22.80
N ALA A 396 -12.97 13.64 -23.56
CA ALA A 396 -13.57 13.59 -24.89
C ALA A 396 -15.12 13.59 -24.88
N MET A 397 -15.75 13.31 -23.74
CA MET A 397 -17.21 13.31 -23.58
C MET A 397 -17.72 14.66 -23.06
N ASN A 398 -18.97 15.02 -23.38
CA ASN A 398 -19.57 16.32 -23.10
C ASN A 398 -19.35 16.80 -21.64
N GLU A 399 -18.40 17.71 -21.42
CA GLU A 399 -18.00 18.22 -20.09
C GLU A 399 -19.14 18.87 -19.28
N ASN A 400 -20.19 19.32 -19.96
CA ASN A 400 -21.38 19.95 -19.38
C ASN A 400 -22.48 18.95 -18.99
N GLN A 401 -22.33 17.67 -19.31
CA GLN A 401 -23.29 16.64 -18.93
C GLN A 401 -23.32 16.46 -17.41
N ARG A 402 -24.49 16.13 -16.85
CA ARG A 402 -24.64 15.85 -15.42
C ARG A 402 -24.17 14.44 -15.09
N VAL A 403 -23.63 14.26 -13.88
CA VAL A 403 -23.16 12.97 -13.37
C VAL A 403 -24.21 11.86 -13.49
N ILE A 404 -25.47 12.15 -13.12
CA ILE A 404 -26.55 11.16 -13.21
C ILE A 404 -26.92 10.81 -14.65
N ASP A 405 -26.88 11.79 -15.56
CA ASP A 405 -27.24 11.57 -16.97
C ASP A 405 -26.20 10.68 -17.65
N TYR A 406 -24.91 10.86 -17.29
CA TYR A 406 -23.80 10.05 -17.78
C TYR A 406 -23.96 8.55 -17.45
N LEU A 407 -24.44 8.21 -16.23
CA LEU A 407 -24.69 6.81 -15.86
C LEU A 407 -25.98 6.27 -16.48
N LYS A 408 -27.02 7.11 -16.61
CA LYS A 408 -28.29 6.73 -17.22
C LYS A 408 -28.16 6.34 -18.69
N GLU A 409 -27.16 6.85 -19.42
CA GLU A 409 -26.86 6.42 -20.78
C GLU A 409 -26.52 4.93 -20.89
N VAL A 410 -25.92 4.35 -19.84
CA VAL A 410 -25.57 2.92 -19.82
C VAL A 410 -26.73 2.08 -19.33
N ALA A 411 -27.29 2.41 -18.17
CA ALA A 411 -28.43 1.71 -17.61
C ALA A 411 -29.22 2.63 -16.67
N GLU A 412 -30.53 2.74 -16.88
CA GLU A 412 -31.41 3.48 -15.96
C GLU A 412 -31.72 2.67 -14.69
N PHE A 413 -31.77 1.34 -14.82
CA PHE A 413 -31.99 0.38 -13.73
C PHE A 413 -31.02 -0.80 -13.85
N VAL A 414 -30.41 -1.18 -12.73
CA VAL A 414 -29.55 -2.36 -12.62
C VAL A 414 -30.30 -3.45 -11.87
N LYS A 415 -30.46 -4.63 -12.48
CA LYS A 415 -31.12 -5.79 -11.86
C LYS A 415 -30.11 -6.59 -11.05
N ILE A 416 -30.26 -6.60 -9.72
CA ILE A 416 -29.49 -7.44 -8.80
C ILE A 416 -29.78 -8.93 -9.04
N ALA A 417 -28.87 -9.82 -8.65
CA ALA A 417 -29.09 -11.27 -8.53
C ALA A 417 -30.43 -11.68 -7.85
N ASP A 418 -30.89 -10.93 -6.84
CA ASP A 418 -32.16 -11.15 -6.14
C ASP A 418 -33.42 -10.70 -6.93
N GLY A 419 -33.25 -10.16 -8.13
CA GLY A 419 -34.33 -9.66 -8.99
C GLY A 419 -34.85 -8.25 -8.65
N THR A 420 -34.30 -7.62 -7.61
CA THR A 420 -34.57 -6.21 -7.26
C THR A 420 -33.84 -5.26 -8.22
N GLN A 421 -34.42 -4.08 -8.45
CA GLN A 421 -33.84 -3.07 -9.34
C GLN A 421 -33.27 -1.91 -8.51
N ILE A 422 -31.98 -1.61 -8.71
CA ILE A 422 -31.33 -0.42 -8.15
C ILE A 422 -31.38 0.68 -9.21
N THR A 423 -31.71 1.90 -8.80
CA THR A 423 -31.66 3.07 -9.68
C THR A 423 -30.23 3.62 -9.79
N ALA A 424 -29.91 4.30 -10.89
CA ALA A 424 -28.61 4.96 -11.05
C ALA A 424 -28.27 5.94 -9.89
N SER A 425 -29.29 6.61 -9.33
CA SER A 425 -29.14 7.51 -8.18
C SER A 425 -28.73 6.76 -6.90
N GLN A 426 -29.32 5.59 -6.65
CA GLN A 426 -28.93 4.75 -5.51
C GLN A 426 -27.51 4.19 -5.67
N MET A 427 -27.09 3.83 -6.90
CA MET A 427 -25.71 3.41 -7.16
C MET A 427 -24.71 4.55 -6.93
N LEU A 428 -25.05 5.78 -7.32
CA LEU A 428 -24.26 6.96 -7.04
C LEU A 428 -24.09 7.21 -5.54
N GLU A 429 -25.18 7.17 -4.77
CA GLU A 429 -25.12 7.34 -3.30
C GLU A 429 -24.21 6.31 -2.64
N ARG A 430 -24.23 5.06 -3.11
CA ARG A 430 -23.39 3.96 -2.60
C ARG A 430 -21.90 4.20 -2.83
N PHE A 431 -21.52 4.78 -3.97
CA PHE A 431 -20.15 5.20 -4.27
C PHE A 431 -19.83 6.61 -3.74
N LEU A 432 -20.52 7.03 -2.68
CA LEU A 432 -20.29 8.27 -1.95
C LEU A 432 -20.52 9.54 -2.79
N PHE A 433 -21.43 9.50 -3.77
CA PHE A 433 -21.94 10.69 -4.46
C PHE A 433 -23.24 11.18 -3.82
N PRO A 434 -23.19 12.19 -2.94
CA PRO A 434 -24.37 12.75 -2.31
C PRO A 434 -25.34 13.36 -3.34
N PRO A 435 -26.65 13.46 -3.04
CA PRO A 435 -27.69 13.85 -4.00
C PRO A 435 -27.42 15.17 -4.73
N ASN A 436 -26.84 16.15 -4.03
CA ASN A 436 -26.45 17.44 -4.62
C ASN A 436 -25.37 17.31 -5.71
N GLN A 437 -24.44 16.37 -5.55
CA GLN A 437 -23.34 16.14 -6.49
C GLN A 437 -23.81 15.39 -7.74
N GLN A 438 -24.87 14.58 -7.65
CA GLN A 438 -25.40 13.82 -8.79
C GLN A 438 -25.92 14.70 -9.93
N TYR A 439 -26.32 15.94 -9.62
CA TYR A 439 -26.79 16.92 -10.61
C TYR A 439 -25.71 17.93 -11.03
N SER A 440 -24.50 17.81 -10.48
CA SER A 440 -23.37 18.64 -10.87
C SER A 440 -22.84 18.25 -12.25
N PRO A 441 -22.26 19.21 -13.01
CA PRO A 441 -21.63 18.92 -14.29
C PRO A 441 -20.29 18.19 -14.10
N LEU A 442 -19.92 17.34 -15.08
CA LEU A 442 -18.71 16.52 -15.03
C LEU A 442 -17.42 17.32 -14.87
N ASN A 443 -17.34 18.54 -15.43
CA ASN A 443 -16.15 19.39 -15.32
C ASN A 443 -15.83 19.87 -13.88
N LYS A 444 -16.81 19.89 -12.98
CA LYS A 444 -16.62 20.31 -11.58
C LYS A 444 -16.09 19.19 -10.69
N LEU A 445 -16.10 17.95 -11.16
CA LEU A 445 -15.58 16.81 -10.41
C LEU A 445 -14.04 16.82 -10.40
N SER A 446 -13.47 16.45 -9.27
CA SER A 446 -12.04 16.14 -9.14
C SER A 446 -11.66 14.89 -9.95
N GLY A 447 -10.37 14.71 -10.27
CA GLY A 447 -9.88 13.52 -10.99
C GLY A 447 -10.30 12.21 -10.32
N GLY A 448 -10.12 12.10 -9.00
CA GLY A 448 -10.57 10.93 -8.24
C GLY A 448 -12.09 10.71 -8.29
N GLU A 449 -12.91 11.76 -8.27
CA GLU A 449 -14.36 11.64 -8.46
C GLU A 449 -14.74 11.19 -9.88
N LYS A 450 -14.07 11.71 -10.90
CA LYS A 450 -14.25 11.29 -12.29
C LYS A 450 -13.90 9.80 -12.47
N ARG A 451 -12.79 9.36 -11.85
CA ARG A 451 -12.35 7.97 -11.84
C ARG A 451 -13.36 7.04 -11.15
N ARG A 452 -13.91 7.45 -10.00
CA ARG A 452 -15.00 6.73 -9.32
C ARG A 452 -16.24 6.61 -10.18
N LEU A 453 -16.63 7.67 -10.86
CA LEU A 453 -17.78 7.67 -11.75
C LEU A 453 -17.59 6.71 -12.93
N PHE A 454 -16.38 6.66 -13.48
CA PHE A 454 -16.04 5.73 -14.56
C PHE A 454 -16.05 4.28 -14.10
N LEU A 455 -15.49 3.97 -12.93
CA LEU A 455 -15.60 2.66 -12.31
C LEU A 455 -17.07 2.23 -12.18
N LEU A 456 -17.92 3.12 -11.64
CA LEU A 456 -19.36 2.93 -11.57
C LEU A 456 -19.99 2.61 -12.93
N ARG A 457 -19.59 3.33 -13.99
CA ARG A 457 -20.08 3.10 -15.34
C ARG A 457 -19.71 1.69 -15.85
N VAL A 458 -18.48 1.25 -15.60
CA VAL A 458 -18.02 -0.10 -15.96
C VAL A 458 -18.83 -1.15 -15.21
N LEU A 459 -19.05 -0.97 -13.91
CA LEU A 459 -19.85 -1.89 -13.09
C LEU A 459 -21.33 -1.93 -13.52
N MET A 460 -21.91 -0.79 -13.90
CA MET A 460 -23.30 -0.70 -14.38
C MET A 460 -23.52 -1.38 -15.74
N SER A 461 -22.46 -1.65 -16.51
CA SER A 461 -22.57 -2.42 -17.76
C SER A 461 -22.89 -3.92 -17.53
N ALA A 462 -22.92 -4.36 -16.27
CA ALA A 462 -23.10 -5.75 -15.84
C ALA A 462 -22.11 -6.70 -16.54
N PRO A 463 -20.79 -6.49 -16.33
CA PRO A 463 -19.76 -7.36 -16.89
C PRO A 463 -19.74 -8.71 -16.16
N ASN A 464 -19.28 -9.74 -16.87
CA ASN A 464 -19.04 -11.08 -16.32
C ASN A 464 -17.55 -11.34 -16.04
N VAL A 465 -16.69 -10.60 -16.74
CA VAL A 465 -15.24 -10.56 -16.50
C VAL A 465 -14.90 -9.12 -16.21
N LEU A 466 -14.32 -8.85 -15.05
CA LEU A 466 -13.90 -7.52 -14.66
C LEU A 466 -12.38 -7.45 -14.70
N ILE A 467 -11.85 -6.48 -15.45
CA ILE A 467 -10.42 -6.22 -15.54
C ILE A 467 -10.16 -4.83 -14.98
N LEU A 468 -9.35 -4.75 -13.94
CA LEU A 468 -9.01 -3.52 -13.24
C LEU A 468 -7.51 -3.26 -13.35
N ASP A 469 -7.10 -2.24 -14.11
CA ASP A 469 -5.70 -1.80 -14.19
C ASP A 469 -5.43 -0.66 -13.19
N GLU A 470 -4.68 -0.97 -12.15
CA GLU A 470 -4.35 -0.09 -11.01
C GLU A 470 -5.58 0.66 -10.46
N PRO A 471 -6.65 -0.04 -10.02
CA PRO A 471 -7.88 0.60 -9.57
C PRO A 471 -7.67 1.48 -8.35
N THR A 472 -6.63 1.23 -7.57
CA THR A 472 -6.39 1.89 -6.29
C THR A 472 -5.84 3.30 -6.39
N ASN A 473 -5.25 3.65 -7.53
CA ASN A 473 -4.75 5.00 -7.75
C ASN A 473 -5.89 6.03 -7.71
N ASP A 474 -5.65 7.14 -7.00
CA ASP A 474 -6.57 8.29 -6.89
C ASP A 474 -7.93 8.00 -6.23
N LEU A 475 -8.11 6.81 -5.65
CA LEU A 475 -9.27 6.44 -4.84
C LEU A 475 -8.98 6.63 -3.36
N ASP A 476 -9.95 7.15 -2.62
CA ASP A 476 -9.83 7.24 -1.18
C ASP A 476 -10.06 5.90 -0.48
N VAL A 477 -9.51 5.78 0.74
CA VAL A 477 -9.62 4.58 1.58
C VAL A 477 -11.06 4.08 1.70
N GLN A 478 -12.02 5.00 1.83
CA GLN A 478 -13.45 4.67 1.94
C GLN A 478 -14.00 4.08 0.63
N THR A 479 -13.69 4.69 -0.52
CA THR A 479 -14.11 4.12 -1.81
C THR A 479 -13.44 2.77 -2.06
N LEU A 480 -12.17 2.61 -1.67
CA LEU A 480 -11.47 1.33 -1.77
C LEU A 480 -12.20 0.24 -0.99
N SER A 481 -12.64 0.51 0.24
CA SER A 481 -13.42 -0.46 1.02
C SER A 481 -14.74 -0.83 0.32
N VAL A 482 -15.44 0.14 -0.26
CA VAL A 482 -16.69 -0.12 -1.01
C VAL A 482 -16.42 -0.97 -2.26
N LEU A 483 -15.30 -0.74 -2.95
CA LEU A 483 -14.89 -1.54 -4.10
C LEU A 483 -14.49 -2.96 -3.68
N GLU A 484 -13.74 -3.11 -2.60
CA GLU A 484 -13.38 -4.42 -2.04
C GLU A 484 -14.63 -5.23 -1.69
N ASP A 485 -15.58 -4.65 -0.96
CA ASP A 485 -16.84 -5.29 -0.60
C ASP A 485 -17.63 -5.70 -1.87
N TYR A 486 -17.68 -4.82 -2.89
CA TYR A 486 -18.30 -5.14 -4.18
C TYR A 486 -17.62 -6.33 -4.87
N LEU A 487 -16.28 -6.36 -4.86
CA LEU A 487 -15.51 -7.41 -5.52
C LEU A 487 -15.65 -8.74 -4.79
N GLU A 488 -15.70 -8.77 -3.46
CA GLU A 488 -15.96 -9.98 -2.68
C GLU A 488 -17.31 -10.62 -3.07
N ASP A 489 -18.36 -9.81 -3.22
CA ASP A 489 -19.69 -10.28 -3.63
C ASP A 489 -19.86 -10.47 -5.14
N PHE A 490 -18.82 -10.20 -5.95
CA PHE A 490 -18.88 -10.32 -7.41
C PHE A 490 -18.86 -11.77 -7.88
N ASN A 491 -19.94 -12.19 -8.53
CA ASN A 491 -20.09 -13.52 -9.12
C ASN A 491 -19.58 -13.54 -10.56
N GLY A 492 -18.25 -13.52 -10.72
CA GLY A 492 -17.58 -13.63 -12.01
C GLY A 492 -16.06 -13.58 -11.89
N CYS A 493 -15.39 -13.57 -13.03
CA CYS A 493 -13.93 -13.59 -13.09
C CYS A 493 -13.39 -12.17 -12.90
N VAL A 494 -12.45 -12.01 -11.98
CA VAL A 494 -11.84 -10.71 -11.66
C VAL A 494 -10.35 -10.81 -11.94
N ILE A 495 -9.83 -9.88 -12.74
CA ILE A 495 -8.41 -9.70 -13.02
C ILE A 495 -8.02 -8.31 -12.53
N VAL A 496 -7.15 -8.26 -11.53
CA VAL A 496 -6.67 -7.02 -10.93
C VAL A 496 -5.18 -6.88 -11.17
N VAL A 497 -4.76 -5.76 -11.75
CA VAL A 497 -3.39 -5.26 -11.61
C VAL A 497 -3.41 -4.22 -10.52
N SER A 498 -2.67 -4.42 -9.43
CA SER A 498 -2.52 -3.39 -8.40
C SER A 498 -1.19 -3.56 -7.68
N HIS A 499 -0.65 -2.44 -7.22
CA HIS A 499 0.44 -2.43 -6.24
C HIS A 499 -0.03 -2.39 -4.78
N ASP A 500 -1.34 -2.22 -4.54
CA ASP A 500 -1.91 -2.19 -3.20
C ASP A 500 -2.02 -3.62 -2.64
N ARG A 501 -1.19 -3.90 -1.65
CA ARG A 501 -1.08 -5.20 -1.00
C ARG A 501 -2.36 -5.58 -0.25
N TYR A 502 -3.02 -4.60 0.38
CA TYR A 502 -4.24 -4.84 1.13
C TYR A 502 -5.38 -5.18 0.19
N PHE A 503 -5.47 -4.44 -0.91
CA PHE A 503 -6.46 -4.69 -1.95
C PHE A 503 -6.31 -6.08 -2.57
N LEU A 504 -5.07 -6.47 -2.92
CA LEU A 504 -4.79 -7.80 -3.46
C LEU A 504 -5.08 -8.89 -2.43
N ASP A 505 -4.68 -8.70 -1.17
CA ASP A 505 -4.90 -9.69 -0.11
C ASP A 505 -6.37 -10.06 0.10
N ARG A 506 -7.24 -9.08 -0.09
CA ARG A 506 -8.68 -9.21 0.11
C ARG A 506 -9.44 -9.69 -1.13
N THR A 507 -9.00 -9.29 -2.32
CA THR A 507 -9.79 -9.49 -3.56
C THR A 507 -9.34 -10.68 -4.41
N VAL A 508 -8.12 -11.20 -4.19
CA VAL A 508 -7.45 -12.16 -5.08
C VAL A 508 -7.17 -13.49 -4.37
N GLU A 509 -7.29 -14.58 -5.13
CA GLU A 509 -6.96 -15.95 -4.67
C GLU A 509 -5.74 -16.56 -5.38
N LYS A 510 -5.30 -15.97 -6.50
CA LYS A 510 -4.14 -16.41 -7.28
C LYS A 510 -3.35 -15.22 -7.78
N ILE A 511 -2.02 -15.28 -7.70
CA ILE A 511 -1.14 -14.21 -8.16
C ILE A 511 -0.29 -14.66 -9.35
N PHE A 512 -0.27 -13.83 -10.39
CA PHE A 512 0.68 -13.91 -11.48
C PHE A 512 1.79 -12.89 -11.26
N ALA A 513 3.00 -13.38 -11.01
CA ALA A 513 4.17 -12.54 -10.90
C ALA A 513 4.95 -12.53 -12.22
N PHE A 514 5.14 -11.33 -12.76
CA PHE A 514 6.03 -11.09 -13.89
C PHE A 514 7.49 -11.09 -13.41
N GLU A 515 8.26 -12.07 -13.87
CA GLU A 515 9.70 -12.14 -13.66
C GLU A 515 10.46 -11.51 -14.84
N SER A 516 11.74 -11.16 -14.61
CA SER A 516 12.64 -10.67 -15.65
C SER A 516 12.78 -11.68 -16.80
N GLY A 517 12.68 -11.22 -18.04
CA GLY A 517 12.78 -12.07 -19.23
C GLY A 517 11.44 -12.55 -19.80
N GLY A 518 10.32 -12.04 -19.29
CA GLY A 518 8.98 -12.31 -19.82
C GLY A 518 8.37 -13.64 -19.36
N ILE A 519 8.86 -14.17 -18.24
CA ILE A 519 8.35 -15.38 -17.60
C ILE A 519 7.22 -14.99 -16.65
N LEU A 520 6.04 -15.59 -16.82
CA LEU A 520 4.91 -15.42 -15.93
C LEU A 520 4.80 -16.62 -14.98
N ARG A 521 5.06 -16.41 -13.69
CA ARG A 521 4.89 -17.47 -12.68
C ARG A 521 3.56 -17.32 -11.95
N GLN A 522 2.98 -18.46 -11.63
CA GLN A 522 1.69 -18.56 -10.95
C GLN A 522 1.90 -19.00 -9.51
N TYR A 523 1.34 -18.25 -8.58
CA TYR A 523 1.38 -18.56 -7.16
C TYR A 523 -0.05 -18.75 -6.65
N PRO A 524 -0.37 -19.90 -6.03
CA PRO A 524 -1.65 -20.08 -5.36
C PRO A 524 -1.67 -19.26 -4.07
N GLY A 525 -2.75 -18.53 -3.83
CA GLY A 525 -2.93 -17.70 -2.65
C GLY A 525 -2.90 -16.20 -2.92
N ASN A 526 -3.06 -15.46 -1.84
CA ASN A 526 -3.09 -14.00 -1.83
C ASN A 526 -1.66 -13.40 -1.77
N TYR A 527 -1.56 -12.08 -1.60
CA TYR A 527 -0.27 -11.37 -1.67
C TYR A 527 0.66 -11.73 -0.51
N SER A 528 0.12 -11.87 0.69
CA SER A 528 0.86 -12.32 1.87
C SER A 528 1.47 -13.71 1.65
N VAL A 529 0.69 -14.66 1.12
CA VAL A 529 1.19 -16.01 0.79
C VAL A 529 2.27 -15.97 -0.27
N TYR A 530 2.12 -15.13 -1.30
CA TYR A 530 3.15 -14.90 -2.32
C TYR A 530 4.48 -14.42 -1.69
N LEU A 531 4.45 -13.48 -0.74
CA LEU A 531 5.65 -13.01 -0.06
C LEU A 531 6.35 -14.12 0.73
N ASP A 532 5.59 -15.00 1.37
CA ASP A 532 6.14 -16.14 2.11
C ASP A 532 6.82 -17.13 1.17
N TYR A 533 6.20 -17.45 0.03
CA TYR A 533 6.83 -18.27 -1.02
C TYR A 533 8.12 -17.62 -1.53
N LYS A 534 8.10 -16.32 -1.82
CA LYS A 534 9.28 -15.60 -2.32
C LYS A 534 10.42 -15.62 -1.29
N LYS A 535 10.13 -15.38 -0.01
CA LYS A 535 11.13 -15.45 1.07
C LYS A 535 11.70 -16.85 1.21
N ALA A 536 10.85 -17.88 1.13
CA ALA A 536 11.30 -19.28 1.17
C ALA A 536 12.23 -19.59 -0.02
N GLU A 537 11.89 -19.15 -1.23
CA GLU A 537 12.75 -19.30 -2.41
C GLU A 537 14.09 -18.56 -2.27
N GLU A 538 14.10 -17.31 -1.77
CA GLU A 538 15.33 -16.56 -1.52
C GLU A 538 16.22 -17.22 -0.44
N LEU A 539 15.61 -17.79 0.60
CA LEU A 539 16.28 -18.60 1.62
C LEU A 539 16.85 -19.90 1.04
N GLU A 540 16.15 -20.54 0.11
CA GLU A 540 16.64 -21.73 -0.57
C GLU A 540 17.78 -21.40 -1.55
N LEU A 541 17.66 -20.32 -2.33
CA LEU A 541 18.69 -19.83 -3.25
C LEU A 541 19.97 -19.43 -2.51
N SER A 542 19.86 -18.73 -1.38
CA SER A 542 21.01 -18.41 -0.53
C SER A 542 21.63 -19.66 0.10
N ARG A 543 20.83 -20.63 0.55
CA ARG A 543 21.33 -21.94 1.01
C ARG A 543 22.00 -22.75 -0.10
N GLN A 544 21.53 -22.65 -1.35
CA GLN A 544 22.15 -23.30 -2.50
C GLN A 544 23.44 -22.59 -2.94
N GLY A 545 23.51 -21.25 -2.86
CA GLY A 545 24.72 -20.46 -3.10
C GLY A 545 25.84 -20.79 -2.10
N VAL A 546 25.50 -20.88 -0.81
CA VAL A 546 26.45 -21.30 0.24
C VAL A 546 26.92 -22.74 0.05
N LYS A 547 26.02 -23.66 -0.35
CA LYS A 547 26.40 -25.05 -0.70
C LYS A 547 27.24 -25.15 -1.98
N ALA A 548 27.15 -24.19 -2.90
CA ALA A 548 27.98 -24.14 -4.10
C ALA A 548 29.40 -23.64 -3.79
N GLU A 549 29.54 -22.67 -2.87
CA GLU A 549 30.84 -22.22 -2.36
C GLU A 549 31.51 -23.26 -1.43
N GLU A 550 30.75 -24.01 -0.62
CA GLU A 550 31.30 -25.13 0.16
C GLU A 550 31.72 -26.31 -0.74
N LYS A 551 31.08 -26.50 -1.91
CA LYS A 551 31.46 -27.53 -2.89
C LYS A 551 32.71 -27.17 -3.71
N THR A 552 33.03 -25.89 -3.89
CA THR A 552 34.27 -25.48 -4.57
C THR A 552 35.48 -25.54 -3.63
N LEU A 553 35.29 -25.44 -2.31
CA LEU A 553 36.35 -25.61 -1.31
C LEU A 553 36.62 -27.07 -0.88
N SER A 554 35.74 -28.01 -1.24
CA SER A 554 35.82 -29.44 -0.88
C SER A 554 35.97 -30.38 -2.09
N ALA A 555 36.48 -29.88 -3.22
CA ALA A 555 36.90 -30.71 -4.36
C ALA A 555 38.29 -31.32 -4.11
N GLY A 556 38.39 -32.13 -3.05
CA GLY A 556 39.57 -32.91 -2.73
C GLY A 556 39.17 -34.01 -1.75
N THR A 557 39.29 -35.26 -2.21
CA THR A 557 39.10 -36.54 -1.50
C THR A 557 37.68 -37.11 -1.33
N ASP A 558 37.51 -38.19 -2.10
CA ASP A 558 36.76 -39.42 -1.87
C ASP A 558 35.23 -39.44 -1.79
N SER A 559 34.72 -40.07 -2.85
CA SER A 559 33.55 -40.94 -2.94
C SER A 559 33.12 -41.60 -1.64
N GLU A 560 31.84 -41.45 -1.25
CA GLU A 560 31.04 -42.58 -0.77
C GLU A 560 29.51 -42.36 -0.86
N LYS A 561 28.87 -43.21 -1.68
CA LYS A 561 27.54 -43.86 -1.53
C LYS A 561 26.31 -42.99 -1.24
N SER A 562 25.59 -42.70 -2.32
CA SER A 562 24.16 -42.37 -2.35
C SER A 562 23.29 -43.52 -1.83
N GLN A 563 22.55 -43.31 -0.74
CA GLN A 563 21.52 -44.24 -0.25
C GLN A 563 20.20 -43.99 -0.99
N ARG A 564 19.72 -45.01 -1.71
CA ARG A 564 18.39 -45.06 -2.34
C ARG A 564 17.31 -45.26 -1.27
N TYR A 565 16.29 -44.40 -1.25
CA TYR A 565 15.03 -44.64 -0.52
C TYR A 565 14.16 -45.63 -1.31
N SER A 566 13.64 -46.67 -0.65
CA SER A 566 12.73 -47.66 -1.25
C SER A 566 11.27 -47.24 -1.03
N TRP A 567 10.50 -47.16 -2.13
CA TRP A 567 9.07 -46.90 -2.14
C TRP A 567 8.29 -48.22 -2.30
N ASP A 568 7.13 -48.35 -1.65
CA ASP A 568 6.22 -49.48 -1.84
C ASP A 568 5.16 -49.17 -2.92
N LYS A 569 4.46 -50.18 -3.44
CA LYS A 569 3.55 -50.10 -4.61
C LYS A 569 2.31 -49.19 -4.46
N SER A 570 2.14 -48.51 -3.33
CA SER A 570 1.10 -47.49 -3.09
C SER A 570 1.65 -46.06 -3.02
N GLY A 571 2.95 -45.84 -3.23
CA GLY A 571 3.54 -44.49 -3.29
C GLY A 571 3.78 -43.81 -1.93
N GLN A 572 3.58 -44.50 -0.81
CA GLN A 572 3.88 -43.98 0.52
C GLN A 572 5.32 -44.30 0.95
N ARG A 573 5.99 -43.31 1.55
CA ARG A 573 7.38 -43.37 2.00
C ARG A 573 7.44 -44.14 3.33
N LYS A 574 8.23 -45.22 3.40
CA LYS A 574 8.55 -45.91 4.67
C LYS A 574 9.79 -45.31 5.32
N LEU A 575 9.76 -45.19 6.65
CA LEU A 575 10.93 -44.80 7.45
C LEU A 575 12.09 -45.76 7.18
N SER A 576 13.23 -45.21 6.78
CA SER A 576 14.49 -45.92 6.66
C SER A 576 14.95 -46.43 8.03
N SER A 577 15.71 -47.54 8.07
CA SER A 577 16.25 -48.09 9.32
C SER A 577 17.11 -47.08 10.11
N LYS A 578 17.69 -46.08 9.43
CA LYS A 578 18.38 -44.95 10.07
C LYS A 578 17.40 -43.95 10.69
N GLU A 579 16.34 -43.58 9.97
CA GLU A 579 15.30 -42.64 10.43
C GLU A 579 14.52 -43.23 11.62
N LYS A 580 14.28 -44.55 11.63
CA LYS A 580 13.66 -45.22 12.78
C LYS A 580 14.52 -45.17 14.05
N ARG A 581 15.85 -45.31 13.91
CA ARG A 581 16.80 -45.15 15.03
C ARG A 581 16.94 -43.69 15.46
N GLU A 582 16.78 -42.75 14.54
CA GLU A 582 16.75 -41.32 14.83
C GLU A 582 15.50 -40.96 15.65
N TYR A 583 14.33 -41.47 15.25
CA TYR A 583 13.07 -41.30 15.97
C TYR A 583 13.15 -41.76 17.44
N GLU A 584 13.64 -42.98 17.69
CA GLU A 584 13.83 -43.51 19.06
C GLU A 584 14.86 -42.70 19.88
N LYS A 585 15.88 -42.15 19.20
CA LYS A 585 16.88 -41.28 19.85
C LYS A 585 16.35 -39.89 20.15
N LEU A 586 15.45 -39.36 19.33
CA LEU A 586 14.85 -38.04 19.55
C LEU A 586 13.91 -38.08 20.76
N GLU A 587 13.13 -39.16 20.93
CA GLU A 587 12.27 -39.34 22.10
C GLU A 587 13.07 -39.35 23.42
N THR A 588 14.18 -40.08 23.45
CA THR A 588 15.10 -40.09 24.61
C THR A 588 15.81 -38.75 24.80
N LYS A 589 16.23 -38.09 23.72
CA LYS A 589 16.91 -36.78 23.78
C LYS A 589 15.97 -35.66 24.26
N ILE A 590 14.71 -35.64 23.83
CA ILE A 590 13.71 -34.66 24.27
C ILE A 590 13.49 -34.82 25.78
N ALA A 591 13.29 -36.04 26.27
CA ALA A 591 13.15 -36.30 27.71
C ALA A 591 14.38 -35.85 28.52
N GLU A 592 15.60 -36.05 28.01
CA GLU A 592 16.82 -35.55 28.65
C GLU A 592 16.92 -34.01 28.67
N LEU A 593 16.51 -33.35 27.59
CA LEU A 593 16.51 -31.89 27.48
C LEU A 593 15.45 -31.25 28.38
N GLU A 594 14.25 -31.82 28.46
CA GLU A 594 13.21 -31.39 29.40
C GLU A 594 13.66 -31.56 30.86
N GLY A 595 14.36 -32.66 31.17
CA GLY A 595 14.97 -32.88 32.48
C GLY A 595 16.03 -31.82 32.82
N LYS A 596 16.89 -31.44 31.85
CA LYS A 596 17.88 -30.37 32.03
C LYS A 596 17.22 -29.00 32.19
N LYS A 597 16.15 -28.70 31.43
CA LYS A 597 15.36 -27.47 31.57
C LYS A 597 14.81 -27.35 32.98
N ALA A 598 14.15 -28.39 33.50
CA ALA A 598 13.60 -28.39 34.86
C ALA A 598 14.69 -28.17 35.94
N GLN A 599 15.89 -28.73 35.77
CA GLN A 599 17.01 -28.50 36.69
C GLN A 599 17.54 -27.07 36.65
N LEU A 600 17.60 -26.43 35.48
CA LEU A 600 18.03 -25.05 35.34
C LEU A 600 16.97 -24.06 35.86
N GLU A 601 15.69 -24.33 35.63
CA GLU A 601 14.58 -23.55 36.18
C GLU A 601 14.53 -23.61 37.72
N GLN A 602 14.80 -24.77 38.33
CA GLN A 602 14.95 -24.87 39.79
C GLN A 602 16.14 -24.06 40.32
N LYS A 603 17.28 -24.07 39.60
CA LYS A 603 18.44 -23.24 39.98
C LYS A 603 18.15 -21.75 39.84
N LEU A 604 17.35 -21.37 38.85
CA LEU A 604 16.88 -19.99 38.66
C LEU A 604 15.98 -19.55 39.82
N TYR A 605 15.06 -20.41 40.26
CA TYR A 605 14.13 -20.12 41.35
C TYR A 605 14.81 -19.97 42.72
N HIS A 606 15.92 -20.68 42.93
CA HIS A 606 16.70 -20.63 44.17
C HIS A 606 17.89 -19.66 44.12
N ALA A 607 18.03 -18.85 43.06
CA ALA A 607 19.12 -17.89 42.94
C ALA A 607 18.94 -16.71 43.92
N PRO A 608 19.97 -16.34 44.71
CA PRO A 608 19.86 -15.24 45.67
C PRO A 608 19.72 -13.88 44.98
N PRO A 609 18.89 -12.96 45.51
CA PRO A 609 18.67 -11.64 44.94
C PRO A 609 19.94 -10.79 45.09
N GLY A 610 20.73 -10.70 44.01
CA GLY A 610 21.98 -9.94 43.96
C GLY A 610 22.98 -10.43 42.91
N ALA A 611 22.83 -11.65 42.39
CA ALA A 611 23.71 -12.20 41.35
C ALA A 611 23.11 -12.05 39.93
N VAL A 612 22.91 -10.80 39.48
CA VAL A 612 22.22 -10.46 38.22
C VAL A 612 22.87 -11.15 37.00
N SER A 613 24.20 -11.22 36.92
CA SER A 613 24.86 -11.86 35.77
C SER A 613 24.62 -13.38 35.71
N LYS A 614 24.59 -14.06 36.87
CA LYS A 614 24.34 -15.52 36.92
C LYS A 614 22.89 -15.86 36.59
N VAL A 615 21.95 -14.98 36.97
CA VAL A 615 20.53 -15.13 36.61
C VAL A 615 20.33 -14.94 35.11
N GLN A 616 21.02 -13.96 34.51
CA GLN A 616 21.00 -13.72 33.07
C GLN A 616 21.61 -14.89 32.27
N ASP A 617 22.76 -15.43 32.71
CA ASP A 617 23.38 -16.60 32.07
C ASP A 617 22.49 -17.86 32.17
N LEU A 618 21.82 -18.07 33.32
CA LEU A 618 20.88 -19.18 33.49
C LEU A 618 19.63 -19.01 32.63
N HIS A 619 19.10 -17.79 32.49
CA HIS A 619 18.01 -17.49 31.57
C HIS A 619 18.38 -17.81 30.12
N GLN A 620 19.57 -17.39 29.67
CA GLN A 620 20.03 -17.67 28.31
C GLN A 620 20.20 -19.17 28.06
N GLN A 621 20.68 -19.92 29.05
CA GLN A 621 20.79 -21.38 28.95
C GLN A 621 19.43 -22.07 28.88
N VAL A 622 18.43 -21.59 29.63
CA VAL A 622 17.05 -22.12 29.55
C VAL A 622 16.46 -21.83 28.18
N GLU A 623 16.63 -20.61 27.66
CA GLU A 623 16.12 -20.21 26.34
C GLU A 623 16.75 -21.06 25.22
N ASN A 624 18.06 -21.29 25.26
CA ASN A 624 18.73 -22.15 24.29
C ASN A 624 18.24 -23.61 24.35
N ILE A 625 17.96 -24.14 25.55
CA ILE A 625 17.41 -25.50 25.68
C ILE A 625 15.97 -25.58 25.17
N ILE A 626 15.17 -24.53 25.34
CA ILE A 626 13.81 -24.47 24.76
C ILE A 626 13.89 -24.56 23.23
N ILE A 627 14.77 -23.78 22.61
CA ILE A 627 14.98 -23.83 21.15
C ILE A 627 15.47 -25.22 20.70
N GLU A 628 16.35 -25.88 21.47
CA GLU A 628 16.79 -27.25 21.16
C GLU A 628 15.66 -28.29 21.30
N ILE A 629 14.76 -28.13 22.28
CA ILE A 629 13.57 -28.98 22.45
C ILE A 629 12.62 -28.78 21.27
N ASP A 630 12.33 -27.53 20.89
CA ASP A 630 11.39 -27.23 19.80
C ASP A 630 11.89 -27.84 18.48
N ASN A 631 13.16 -27.62 18.13
CA ASN A 631 13.77 -28.22 16.93
C ASN A 631 13.77 -29.76 16.96
N ALA A 632 14.05 -30.37 18.12
CA ALA A 632 14.01 -31.83 18.26
C ALA A 632 12.58 -32.38 18.16
N THR A 633 11.59 -31.62 18.64
CA THR A 633 10.17 -31.99 18.64
C THR A 633 9.57 -31.86 17.26
N GLU A 634 9.88 -30.79 16.50
CA GLU A 634 9.50 -30.67 15.09
C GLU A 634 10.03 -31.83 14.27
N ARG A 635 11.32 -32.17 14.43
CA ARG A 635 11.93 -33.30 13.74
C ARG A 635 11.31 -34.64 14.13
N TRP A 636 10.92 -34.79 15.39
CA TRP A 636 10.22 -35.98 15.86
C TRP A 636 8.80 -36.07 15.27
N LEU A 637 8.07 -34.95 15.18
CA LEU A 637 6.73 -34.85 14.58
C LEU A 637 6.76 -35.22 13.09
N GLU A 638 7.73 -34.72 12.32
CA GLU A 638 7.93 -35.10 10.91
C GLU A 638 8.10 -36.62 10.77
N LEU A 639 8.94 -37.23 11.61
CA LEU A 639 9.19 -38.67 11.58
C LEU A 639 7.96 -39.46 12.08
N ALA A 640 7.18 -38.91 13.02
CA ALA A 640 5.93 -39.49 13.52
C ALA A 640 4.83 -39.50 12.45
N GLU A 641 4.68 -38.44 11.66
CA GLU A 641 3.73 -38.38 10.55
C GLU A 641 4.06 -39.39 9.45
N ILE A 642 5.35 -39.60 9.16
CA ILE A 642 5.81 -40.65 8.24
C ILE A 642 5.61 -42.05 8.85
N ALA A 643 5.72 -42.20 10.18
CA ALA A 643 5.43 -43.45 10.87
C ALA A 643 3.94 -43.79 10.86
N ALA A 644 3.06 -42.80 11.05
CA ALA A 644 1.62 -42.95 11.20
C ALA A 644 0.87 -43.09 9.85
N SER A 645 1.50 -42.64 8.76
CA SER A 645 1.00 -42.80 7.39
C SER A 645 1.30 -44.17 6.77
N ASN A 646 2.03 -45.04 7.49
CA ASN A 646 2.25 -46.45 7.18
C ASN A 646 1.48 -47.36 8.13
#